data_AF-A0A1J3F969-F1
#
_entry.id   AF-A0A1J3F969-F1
#
_cell.length_a   1.000
_cell.length_b   1.000
_cell.length_c   1.000
_cell.angle_alpha   90.00
_cell.angle_beta   90.00
_cell.angle_gamma   90.00
#
_symmetry.space_group_name_H-M   'P 1'
#
loop_
_entity.id
_entity.type
_entity.pdbx_description
1 polymer ?
#
loop_
_entity_poly.entity_id
_entity_poly.type
_entity_poly.pdbx_seq_one_letter_code
_entity_poly.pdbx_strand_id
1 'polypeptide(L)'
;MLPESWKDQLSLVSADDYRIMGRNRIPNAVTKLSGLETNEGDDPNGGACVTKPKRIVVSNQLPLRAHRDISSNKWCFEFDNDSLYLQLKDGFPPETEVVYVGSLNADVLPSEQEDVSQFLLENFQCVPTFLPSDLFNKYYHGFCKHYLWPIFHYLLPMTQAQGSLFDRSNWRAYTTVNKIFADKIFEVLNPDEDYVWIHDYHLMILPTFLRNRFHRIKLGIFLHSPFPSSEIYRTLPVRDEILKGFLNCDLIGFHTFDYARHFLSCCSRMLGLDYESKRGYIGLEYFGRTVSIKILPVGIHMGQIESIKASEETAEKVKGLRERFKGNIVMLGVDDLDMFKGISLKFWAMGQLLEQNLALRGKVVLVQITNPARSSGKDVQDVEKQIHLIADEINDKFGRPGYKPIVFMNGPVSTLEKVAYYAISECVVVNAVRDGMNLVPYKYTVTRQGSPVLDEALGFGPDDVRKSVIIVSEFIGCSPSLSGAIRVNPWNIDAVTDAMSSAITMSNKEKNLRHQKHHKYISSHDVAYWSRSYDQDLQRACKDHYNKRFWGVGFGLGFRVVALDPNFRKLGAETIVPAYRRTSSRLILLDYDGTMMDQDTLDKRPSDDLISLLNRLCDDPNNLVFIVSGRGKDPLSKWFGSCANLGISAEHGYFTRWNCNSPWETSELPVDLSWKKIAKPVMNHYMEATDGSFIEEKESAMVWHHHEADPSFGSWQAKELLDHLEGVLTNEPVVVKRGQHIVEVNPQGVSKGKVVEHLIATMRNSKGKRPDFLLCIGDDRSDEDMFDSIVKHQDVSPIAFAEVFACTVGQKPSKAKYYLDDTPMVITMLKWLASASDRTKDSEQQNMFTFQQGQCRNEIIDP
;
A
#
# COMPACT_ATOMS: atom_id res chain seq x y z
N MET A 1 27.09 -4.89 23.33
CA MET A 1 27.73 -4.58 22.02
C MET A 1 26.71 -4.90 20.94
N LEU A 2 26.22 -3.90 20.20
CA LEU A 2 25.33 -4.16 19.06
C LEU A 2 26.11 -4.91 17.95
N PRO A 3 25.52 -5.91 17.28
CA PRO A 3 26.14 -6.59 16.14
C PRO A 3 26.55 -5.59 15.05
N GLU A 4 27.66 -5.83 14.35
CA GLU A 4 28.15 -4.95 13.27
C GLU A 4 27.10 -4.70 12.16
N SER A 5 26.10 -5.59 12.00
CA SER A 5 24.99 -5.41 11.06
C SER A 5 24.12 -4.18 11.34
N TRP A 6 24.04 -3.74 12.60
CA TRP A 6 23.24 -2.57 13.02
C TRP A 6 24.03 -1.26 12.94
N LYS A 7 25.37 -1.32 13.10
CA LYS A 7 26.23 -0.13 13.05
C LYS A 7 26.27 0.50 11.65
N ASP A 8 26.24 -0.33 10.61
CA ASP A 8 26.21 0.13 9.21
C ASP A 8 24.87 0.71 8.76
N GLN A 9 23.75 0.28 9.37
CA GLN A 9 22.43 0.88 9.11
C GLN A 9 22.25 2.20 9.88
N LEU A 10 22.87 2.32 11.05
CA LEU A 10 22.91 3.55 11.85
C LEU A 10 23.76 4.65 11.18
N SER A 11 24.88 4.30 10.53
CA SER A 11 25.77 5.29 9.89
C SER A 11 25.18 5.95 8.64
N LEU A 12 24.30 5.25 7.91
CA LEU A 12 23.66 5.81 6.70
C LEU A 12 22.52 6.80 7.02
N VAL A 13 22.02 6.82 8.26
CA VAL A 13 20.83 7.59 8.67
C VAL A 13 21.01 8.25 10.04
N SER A 14 22.25 8.53 10.45
CA SER A 14 22.51 9.24 11.71
C SER A 14 21.80 10.60 11.71
N ALA A 15 20.99 10.83 12.75
CA ALA A 15 20.38 12.13 13.01
C ALA A 15 21.43 13.23 13.33
N ASP A 16 22.66 12.84 13.67
CA ASP A 16 23.72 13.78 14.07
C ASP A 16 24.34 14.52 12.87
N ASP A 17 24.27 13.98 11.65
CA ASP A 17 24.70 14.72 10.44
C ASP A 17 23.76 15.91 10.13
N TYR A 18 22.52 15.88 10.64
CA TYR A 18 21.51 16.91 10.39
C TYR A 18 21.46 18.01 11.45
N ARG A 19 22.10 17.84 12.62
CA ARG A 19 22.21 18.93 13.61
C ARG A 19 23.29 19.95 13.25
N ILE A 20 24.26 19.58 12.42
CA ILE A 20 25.40 20.44 12.05
C ILE A 20 25.05 21.40 10.89
N MET A 21 24.05 21.10 10.05
CA MET A 21 23.59 22.01 8.99
C MET A 21 22.48 23.00 9.41
N GLY A 22 22.04 22.96 10.68
CA GLY A 22 21.01 23.85 11.21
C GLY A 22 21.45 25.31 11.44
N ARG A 23 22.73 25.64 11.27
CA ARG A 23 23.25 27.02 11.29
C ARG A 23 24.42 27.15 10.32
N ASN A 24 24.30 28.08 9.37
CA ASN A 24 25.30 28.54 8.40
C ASN A 24 25.52 27.69 7.14
N ARG A 25 24.73 27.99 6.09
CA ARG A 25 25.18 28.51 4.77
C ARG A 25 24.03 28.35 3.77
N ILE A 26 23.26 29.43 3.59
CA ILE A 26 22.47 29.64 2.39
C ILE A 26 23.47 30.08 1.31
N PRO A 27 23.61 29.38 0.16
CA PRO A 27 24.32 29.94 -0.98
C PRO A 27 23.57 31.19 -1.47
N ASN A 28 24.26 32.33 -1.49
CA ASN A 28 23.78 33.59 -2.06
C ASN A 28 23.63 33.45 -3.58
N ALA A 29 22.55 32.81 -4.07
CA ALA A 29 22.26 32.75 -5.49
C ALA A 29 20.77 32.46 -5.80
N VAL A 30 19.82 33.03 -5.04
CA VAL A 30 18.39 33.04 -5.45
C VAL A 30 17.74 34.42 -5.29
N THR A 31 18.46 35.45 -4.84
CA THR A 31 17.91 36.79 -4.57
C THR A 31 18.02 37.78 -5.75
N LYS A 32 17.91 37.32 -7.00
CA LYS A 32 17.82 38.22 -8.16
C LYS A 32 16.82 37.71 -9.21
N LEU A 33 15.54 37.78 -8.87
CA LEU A 33 14.44 37.81 -9.84
C LEU A 33 13.33 38.70 -9.27
N SER A 34 13.51 40.01 -9.42
CA SER A 34 12.45 41.04 -9.45
C SER A 34 13.11 42.42 -9.50
N GLY A 35 13.41 42.87 -10.72
CA GLY A 35 13.60 44.30 -10.97
C GLY A 35 12.23 44.90 -11.26
N LEU A 36 11.70 45.69 -10.33
CA LEU A 36 10.68 46.70 -10.57
C LEU A 36 10.77 47.76 -9.48
N GLU A 37 10.86 48.99 -9.95
CA GLU A 37 11.13 50.20 -9.19
C GLU A 37 10.06 50.45 -8.13
N THR A 38 10.52 50.92 -6.97
CA THR A 38 9.72 51.34 -5.83
C THR A 38 8.89 52.58 -6.18
N ASN A 39 7.56 52.45 -6.14
CA ASN A 39 6.67 53.56 -5.85
C ASN A 39 5.75 53.15 -4.70
N GLU A 40 5.87 53.90 -3.59
CA GLU A 40 5.10 53.74 -2.37
C GLU A 40 3.61 54.03 -2.60
N GLY A 41 2.76 53.12 -2.14
CA GLY A 41 1.32 53.26 -2.09
C GLY A 41 0.72 52.10 -1.30
N ASP A 42 0.40 52.35 -0.03
CA ASP A 42 -0.29 51.42 0.88
C ASP A 42 -1.64 50.98 0.29
N ASP A 43 -1.81 49.68 0.07
CA ASP A 43 -3.11 49.05 -0.21
C ASP A 43 -3.28 47.84 0.74
N PRO A 44 -4.28 47.82 1.65
CA PRO A 44 -4.38 46.83 2.73
C PRO A 44 -4.99 45.47 2.29
N ASN A 45 -4.90 45.13 1.00
CA ASN A 45 -5.43 43.89 0.43
C ASN A 45 -4.33 43.00 -0.16
N GLY A 46 -3.28 42.77 0.63
CA GLY A 46 -2.23 41.79 0.34
C GLY A 46 -2.77 40.35 0.38
N GLY A 47 -3.45 39.94 -0.68
CA GLY A 47 -3.73 38.54 -0.93
C GLY A 47 -2.41 37.79 -1.02
N ALA A 48 -2.15 36.90 -0.06
CA ALA A 48 -1.05 35.96 -0.16
C ALA A 48 -1.14 35.27 -1.53
N CYS A 49 -0.07 35.35 -2.32
CA CYS A 49 0.04 34.60 -3.57
C CYS A 49 0.04 33.11 -3.21
N VAL A 50 -1.14 32.48 -3.19
CA VAL A 50 -1.30 31.05 -2.95
C VAL A 50 -0.73 30.34 -4.18
N THR A 51 0.55 29.98 -4.11
CA THR A 51 1.18 29.10 -5.09
C THR A 51 0.44 27.77 -5.08
N LYS A 52 -0.07 27.33 -6.23
CA LYS A 52 -0.78 26.04 -6.32
C LYS A 52 0.20 24.90 -5.98
N PRO A 53 -0.26 23.83 -5.31
CA PRO A 53 0.61 22.73 -4.91
C PRO A 53 1.17 22.02 -6.13
N LYS A 54 2.49 21.84 -6.16
CA LYS A 54 3.21 21.24 -7.29
C LYS A 54 3.06 19.72 -7.28
N ARG A 55 3.38 19.10 -8.42
CA ARG A 55 3.52 17.65 -8.55
C ARG A 55 4.98 17.31 -8.85
N ILE A 56 5.62 16.61 -7.92
CA ILE A 56 6.99 16.14 -8.07
C ILE A 56 6.94 14.69 -8.54
N VAL A 57 7.24 14.46 -9.81
CA VAL A 57 7.27 13.14 -10.45
C VAL A 57 8.69 12.60 -10.35
N VAL A 58 8.85 11.46 -9.69
CA VAL A 58 10.17 10.88 -9.42
C VAL A 58 10.29 9.54 -10.13
N SER A 59 11.26 9.44 -11.03
CA SER A 59 11.55 8.22 -11.81
C SER A 59 13.05 7.98 -11.90
N ASN A 60 13.46 6.72 -12.13
CA ASN A 60 14.88 6.38 -12.25
C ASN A 60 15.61 7.22 -13.32
N GLN A 61 14.92 7.50 -14.43
CA GLN A 61 15.41 8.35 -15.52
C GLN A 61 14.48 9.53 -15.74
N LEU A 62 15.05 10.70 -16.07
CA LEU A 62 14.30 11.88 -16.50
C LEU A 62 13.65 11.65 -17.87
N PRO A 63 12.54 12.35 -18.18
CA PRO A 63 11.89 12.31 -19.49
C PRO A 63 12.67 13.14 -20.54
N LEU A 64 14.00 12.99 -20.58
CA LEU A 64 14.89 13.76 -21.43
C LEU A 64 15.83 12.86 -22.21
N ARG A 65 16.14 13.27 -23.45
CA ARG A 65 17.27 12.76 -24.21
C ARG A 65 18.38 13.80 -24.12
N ALA A 66 19.56 13.34 -23.74
CA ALA A 66 20.75 14.16 -23.61
C ALA A 66 21.80 13.69 -24.60
N HIS A 67 22.38 14.62 -25.36
CA HIS A 67 23.50 14.33 -26.25
C HIS A 67 24.46 15.52 -26.27
N ARG A 68 25.74 15.27 -26.57
CA ARG A 68 26.70 16.34 -26.83
C ARG A 68 26.71 16.68 -28.31
N ASP A 69 26.58 17.97 -28.62
CA ASP A 69 26.84 18.45 -29.96
C ASP A 69 28.34 18.37 -30.25
N ILE A 70 28.68 17.65 -31.32
CA ILE A 70 30.06 17.40 -31.76
C ILE A 70 30.75 18.70 -32.18
N SER A 71 30.00 19.68 -32.67
CA SER A 71 30.55 20.93 -33.20
C SER A 71 30.83 21.99 -32.13
N SER A 72 29.91 22.18 -31.18
CA SER A 72 30.04 23.17 -30.11
C SER A 72 30.60 22.58 -28.79
N ASN A 73 30.68 21.26 -28.67
CA ASN A 73 31.00 20.52 -27.45
C ASN A 73 30.09 20.88 -26.25
N LYS A 74 28.87 21.37 -26.52
CA LYS A 74 27.86 21.70 -25.51
C LYS A 74 26.83 20.59 -25.39
N TRP A 75 26.17 20.54 -24.23
CA TRP A 75 25.05 19.65 -23.99
C TRP A 75 23.79 20.16 -24.69
N CYS A 76 23.10 19.25 -25.38
CA CYS A 76 21.80 19.45 -25.98
C CYS A 76 20.79 18.52 -25.29
N PHE A 77 19.63 19.08 -24.95
CA PHE A 77 18.57 18.37 -24.26
C PHE A 77 17.25 18.54 -25.02
N GLU A 78 16.52 17.44 -25.15
CA GLU A 78 15.17 17.43 -25.71
C GLU A 78 14.25 16.54 -24.86
N PHE A 79 12.96 16.88 -24.81
CA PHE A 79 11.97 16.03 -24.16
C PHE A 79 11.84 14.70 -24.90
N ASP A 80 11.85 13.60 -24.15
CA ASP A 80 11.50 12.29 -24.69
C ASP A 80 9.98 12.17 -24.79
N ASN A 81 9.42 12.48 -25.97
CA ASN A 81 7.98 12.42 -26.21
C ASN A 81 7.38 11.02 -26.02
N ASP A 82 8.20 9.96 -26.03
CA ASP A 82 7.77 8.58 -25.78
C ASP A 82 7.77 8.20 -24.28
N SER A 83 8.28 9.09 -23.41
CA SER A 83 8.35 8.87 -21.97
C SER A 83 6.97 8.98 -21.32
N LEU A 84 6.55 7.91 -20.65
CA LEU A 84 5.33 7.88 -19.83
C LEU A 84 5.30 9.03 -18.80
N TYR A 85 6.46 9.37 -18.23
CA TYR A 85 6.57 10.39 -17.19
C TYR A 85 6.35 11.80 -17.74
N LEU A 86 6.62 12.03 -19.02
CA LEU A 86 6.23 13.29 -19.67
C LEU A 86 4.72 13.28 -19.94
N GLN A 87 4.24 12.21 -20.54
CA GLN A 87 2.86 12.07 -21.02
C GLN A 87 1.81 12.13 -19.91
N LEU A 88 2.17 11.75 -18.68
CA LEU A 88 1.25 11.82 -17.53
C LEU A 88 0.88 13.25 -17.13
N LYS A 89 1.63 14.25 -17.60
CA LYS A 89 1.32 15.68 -17.35
C LYS A 89 -0.07 16.05 -17.85
N ASP A 90 -0.53 15.43 -18.94
CA ASP A 90 -1.81 15.69 -19.58
C ASP A 90 -3.02 15.28 -18.72
N GLY A 91 -2.82 14.47 -17.68
CA GLY A 91 -3.87 14.16 -16.73
C GLY A 91 -4.08 15.23 -15.66
N PHE A 92 -3.11 16.12 -15.45
CA PHE A 92 -3.21 17.19 -14.47
C PHE A 92 -3.92 18.42 -15.04
N PRO A 93 -4.52 19.27 -14.18
CA PRO A 93 -4.99 20.59 -14.59
C PRO A 93 -3.86 21.40 -15.24
N PRO A 94 -4.11 22.15 -16.34
CA PRO A 94 -3.07 22.87 -17.11
C PRO A 94 -2.21 23.84 -16.28
N GLU A 95 -2.78 24.40 -15.22
CA GLU A 95 -2.08 25.29 -14.26
C GLU A 95 -1.13 24.58 -13.29
N THR A 96 -1.09 23.25 -13.29
CA THR A 96 -0.34 22.47 -12.29
C THR A 96 1.13 22.47 -12.69
N GLU A 97 1.96 23.02 -11.81
CA GLU A 97 3.42 22.92 -11.96
C GLU A 97 3.86 21.48 -11.71
N VAL A 98 4.57 20.91 -12.68
CA VAL A 98 5.12 19.56 -12.61
C VAL A 98 6.63 19.65 -12.68
N VAL A 99 7.30 19.08 -11.68
CA VAL A 99 8.76 18.99 -11.58
C VAL A 99 9.16 17.52 -11.68
N TYR A 100 10.17 17.22 -12.49
CA TYR A 100 10.67 15.87 -12.70
C TYR A 100 12.00 15.66 -11.98
N VAL A 101 12.13 14.57 -11.22
CA VAL A 101 13.38 14.20 -10.55
C VAL A 101 13.82 12.84 -11.05
N GLY A 102 15.07 12.72 -11.53
CA GLY A 102 15.58 11.47 -12.10
C GLY A 102 17.02 11.56 -12.60
N SER A 103 17.60 10.41 -12.95
CA SER A 103 18.95 10.39 -13.54
C SER A 103 18.91 10.75 -15.03
N LEU A 104 19.97 11.37 -15.54
CA LEU A 104 20.16 11.53 -16.98
C LEU A 104 20.76 10.26 -17.58
N ASN A 105 20.35 9.89 -18.79
CA ASN A 105 20.99 8.83 -19.55
C ASN A 105 22.26 9.33 -20.26
N ALA A 106 23.12 10.01 -19.52
CA ALA A 106 24.35 10.63 -20.01
C ALA A 106 25.36 10.79 -18.86
N ASP A 107 26.65 10.61 -19.16
CA ASP A 107 27.73 10.80 -18.19
C ASP A 107 28.17 12.27 -18.19
N VAL A 108 27.73 13.01 -17.17
CA VAL A 108 28.02 14.44 -17.01
C VAL A 108 29.13 14.61 -15.98
N LEU A 109 30.22 15.24 -16.42
CA LEU A 109 31.40 15.46 -15.57
C LEU A 109 31.04 16.32 -14.35
N PRO A 110 31.60 16.04 -13.15
CA PRO A 110 31.29 16.80 -11.93
C PRO A 110 31.43 18.33 -12.07
N SER A 111 32.37 18.80 -12.88
CA SER A 111 32.58 20.23 -13.14
C SER A 111 31.45 20.91 -13.91
N GLU A 112 30.60 20.14 -14.60
CA GLU A 112 29.50 20.65 -15.43
C GLU A 112 28.12 20.40 -14.79
N GLN A 113 28.06 19.63 -13.69
CA GLN A 113 26.80 19.17 -13.10
C GLN A 113 25.93 20.32 -12.58
N GLU A 114 26.53 21.38 -12.03
CA GLU A 114 25.81 22.54 -11.53
C GLU A 114 25.16 23.33 -12.67
N ASP A 115 25.93 23.66 -13.71
CA ASP A 115 25.44 24.35 -14.91
C ASP A 115 24.32 23.55 -15.61
N VAL A 116 24.50 22.24 -15.75
CA VAL A 116 23.48 21.35 -16.33
C VAL A 116 22.23 21.30 -15.44
N SER A 117 22.38 21.23 -14.11
CA SER A 117 21.23 21.22 -13.19
C SER A 117 20.41 22.50 -13.30
N GLN A 118 21.07 23.66 -13.31
CA GLN A 118 20.41 24.95 -13.42
C GLN A 118 19.69 25.08 -14.76
N PHE A 119 20.36 24.72 -15.86
CA PHE A 119 19.77 24.75 -17.20
C PHE A 119 18.53 23.85 -17.31
N LEU A 120 18.59 22.63 -16.76
CA LEU A 120 17.47 21.69 -16.80
C LEU A 120 16.29 22.11 -15.93
N LEU A 121 16.55 22.72 -14.77
CA LEU A 121 15.48 23.24 -13.92
C LEU A 121 14.76 24.40 -14.60
N GLU A 122 15.49 25.37 -15.15
CA GLU A 122 14.92 26.56 -15.79
C GLU A 122 14.14 26.22 -17.07
N ASN A 123 14.71 25.37 -17.93
CA ASN A 123 14.16 25.14 -19.28
C ASN A 123 13.22 23.93 -19.36
N PHE A 124 13.37 22.94 -18.46
CA PHE A 124 12.65 21.67 -18.53
C PHE A 124 11.91 21.30 -17.24
N GLN A 125 12.06 22.07 -16.14
CA GLN A 125 11.54 21.70 -14.81
C GLN A 125 12.05 20.33 -14.35
N CYS A 126 13.30 20.01 -14.72
CA CYS A 126 13.94 18.73 -14.43
C CYS A 126 15.09 18.92 -13.45
N VAL A 127 15.11 18.11 -12.39
CA VAL A 127 16.17 18.03 -11.40
C VAL A 127 16.97 16.75 -11.65
N PRO A 128 18.20 16.84 -12.19
CA PRO A 128 19.01 15.67 -12.47
C PRO A 128 19.63 15.08 -11.20
N THR A 129 19.57 13.76 -11.09
CA THR A 129 20.30 12.97 -10.11
C THR A 129 21.53 12.37 -10.76
N PHE A 130 22.71 12.93 -10.50
CA PHE A 130 23.97 12.38 -11.00
C PHE A 130 24.44 11.24 -10.11
N LEU A 131 24.71 10.09 -10.72
CA LEU A 131 25.17 8.89 -10.03
C LEU A 131 26.57 8.52 -10.55
N PRO A 132 27.58 8.36 -9.67
CA PRO A 132 28.87 7.83 -10.08
C PRO A 132 28.72 6.46 -10.76
N SER A 133 29.49 6.20 -11.83
CA SER A 133 29.31 5.01 -12.67
C SER A 133 29.39 3.69 -11.89
N ASP A 134 30.29 3.58 -10.92
CA ASP A 134 30.37 2.39 -10.05
C ASP A 134 29.13 2.18 -9.17
N LEU A 135 28.57 3.29 -8.67
CA LEU A 135 27.36 3.25 -7.86
C LEU A 135 26.15 2.89 -8.73
N PHE A 136 26.04 3.52 -9.91
CA PHE A 136 25.02 3.21 -10.90
C PHE A 136 25.05 1.74 -11.31
N ASN A 137 26.24 1.18 -11.57
CA ASN A 137 26.38 -0.22 -11.96
C ASN A 137 25.89 -1.19 -10.88
N LYS A 138 26.26 -0.98 -9.61
CA LYS A 138 25.80 -1.84 -8.49
C LYS A 138 24.31 -1.69 -8.22
N TYR A 139 23.79 -0.47 -8.32
CA TYR A 139 22.37 -0.16 -8.13
C TYR A 139 21.50 -0.69 -9.28
N TYR A 140 21.73 -0.20 -10.49
CA TYR A 140 20.85 -0.40 -11.63
C TYR A 140 21.07 -1.78 -12.26
N HIS A 141 22.29 -2.08 -12.69
CA HIS A 141 22.58 -3.37 -13.31
C HIS A 141 22.52 -4.49 -12.26
N GLY A 142 23.25 -4.35 -11.15
CA GLY A 142 23.33 -5.35 -10.08
C GLY A 142 21.99 -5.59 -9.36
N PHE A 143 21.54 -4.63 -8.56
CA PHE A 143 20.36 -4.84 -7.71
C PHE A 143 19.04 -4.79 -8.48
N CYS A 144 18.82 -3.79 -9.33
CA CYS A 144 17.54 -3.61 -10.02
C CYS A 144 17.35 -4.63 -11.15
N LYS A 145 18.30 -4.76 -12.08
CA LYS A 145 18.12 -5.55 -13.31
C LYS A 145 18.52 -7.01 -13.16
N HIS A 146 19.57 -7.33 -12.43
CA HIS A 146 20.03 -8.72 -12.30
C HIS A 146 19.45 -9.44 -11.07
N TYR A 147 18.92 -8.72 -10.08
CA TYR A 147 18.35 -9.32 -8.87
C TYR A 147 16.83 -9.12 -8.72
N LEU A 148 16.35 -7.87 -8.60
CA LEU A 148 14.92 -7.60 -8.40
C LEU A 148 14.06 -7.96 -9.61
N TRP A 149 14.48 -7.56 -10.82
CA TRP A 149 13.71 -7.77 -12.05
C TRP A 149 13.40 -9.26 -12.29
N PRO A 150 14.37 -10.20 -12.24
CA PRO A 150 14.10 -11.63 -12.32
C PRO A 150 13.10 -12.13 -11.26
N ILE A 151 13.28 -11.75 -10.00
CA ILE A 151 12.42 -12.23 -8.90
C ILE A 151 10.98 -11.72 -9.08
N PHE A 152 10.80 -10.46 -9.46
CA PHE A 152 9.47 -9.88 -9.72
C PHE A 152 8.80 -10.51 -10.95
N HIS A 153 9.60 -11.10 -11.85
CA HIS A 153 9.15 -11.86 -13.02
C HIS A 153 9.20 -13.38 -12.80
N TYR A 154 9.20 -13.84 -11.54
CA TYR A 154 9.08 -15.24 -11.12
C TYR A 154 10.28 -16.14 -11.51
N LEU A 155 11.44 -15.54 -11.75
CA LEU A 155 12.69 -16.27 -11.93
C LEU A 155 13.54 -16.21 -10.66
N LEU A 156 13.60 -17.34 -9.95
CA LEU A 156 14.45 -17.50 -8.78
C LEU A 156 15.84 -18.01 -9.18
N PRO A 157 16.93 -17.35 -8.76
CA PRO A 157 18.28 -17.81 -9.04
C PRO A 157 18.61 -19.01 -8.13
N MET A 158 18.45 -20.23 -8.63
CA MET A 158 18.78 -21.45 -7.88
C MET A 158 20.30 -21.75 -7.89
N THR A 159 21.02 -21.22 -8.89
CA THR A 159 22.48 -21.33 -9.02
C THR A 159 23.05 -20.02 -9.56
N GLN A 160 24.34 -19.76 -9.34
CA GLN A 160 25.03 -18.59 -9.93
C GLN A 160 25.01 -18.62 -11.48
N ALA A 161 24.88 -19.80 -12.08
CA ALA A 161 24.76 -19.96 -13.52
C ALA A 161 23.38 -19.52 -14.06
N GLN A 162 22.36 -19.44 -13.21
CA GLN A 162 20.97 -19.15 -13.58
C GLN A 162 20.52 -17.73 -13.19
N GLY A 163 21.35 -16.96 -12.49
CA GLY A 163 21.07 -15.56 -12.14
C GLY A 163 21.96 -15.04 -11.01
N SER A 164 21.79 -13.75 -10.68
CA SER A 164 22.54 -13.12 -9.59
C SER A 164 21.97 -13.52 -8.23
N LEU A 165 22.83 -13.99 -7.33
CA LEU A 165 22.48 -14.18 -5.93
C LEU A 165 22.39 -12.83 -5.19
N PHE A 166 21.80 -12.83 -4.00
CA PHE A 166 21.74 -11.62 -3.18
C PHE A 166 23.16 -11.14 -2.82
N ASP A 167 23.48 -9.91 -3.20
CA ASP A 167 24.69 -9.22 -2.79
C ASP A 167 24.34 -8.01 -1.92
N ARG A 168 24.87 -8.01 -0.70
CA ARG A 168 24.71 -6.92 0.27
C ARG A 168 25.32 -5.61 -0.23
N SER A 169 26.38 -5.67 -1.05
CA SER A 169 27.01 -4.49 -1.63
C SER A 169 26.07 -3.77 -2.62
N ASN A 170 25.34 -4.54 -3.44
CA ASN A 170 24.32 -4.05 -4.35
C ASN A 170 23.12 -3.46 -3.59
N TRP A 171 22.69 -4.09 -2.50
CA TRP A 171 21.65 -3.52 -1.62
C TRP A 171 22.07 -2.19 -0.98
N ARG A 172 23.33 -2.09 -0.52
CA ARG A 172 23.87 -0.82 0.00
C ARG A 172 23.90 0.26 -1.07
N ALA A 173 24.27 -0.08 -2.30
CA ALA A 173 24.19 0.84 -3.44
C ALA A 173 22.75 1.31 -3.68
N TYR A 174 21.78 0.39 -3.69
CA TYR A 174 20.35 0.72 -3.83
C TYR A 174 19.85 1.67 -2.75
N THR A 175 20.23 1.42 -1.50
CA THR A 175 19.91 2.29 -0.35
C THR A 175 20.54 3.67 -0.50
N THR A 176 21.81 3.74 -0.92
CA THR A 176 22.54 4.99 -1.14
C THR A 176 21.91 5.81 -2.25
N VAL A 177 21.58 5.19 -3.39
CA VAL A 177 20.93 5.89 -4.50
C VAL A 177 19.56 6.42 -4.10
N ASN A 178 18.73 5.63 -3.41
CA ASN A 178 17.43 6.10 -2.91
C ASN A 178 17.59 7.30 -1.95
N LYS A 179 18.65 7.35 -1.14
CA LYS A 179 18.97 8.52 -0.30
C LYS A 179 19.35 9.74 -1.13
N ILE A 180 20.22 9.60 -2.14
CA ILE A 180 20.59 10.69 -3.06
C ILE A 180 19.34 11.26 -3.77
N PHE A 181 18.43 10.39 -4.20
CA PHE A 181 17.14 10.81 -4.76
C PHE A 181 16.30 11.61 -3.76
N ALA A 182 16.27 11.20 -2.48
CA ALA A 182 15.59 11.95 -1.43
C ALA A 182 16.20 13.35 -1.27
N ASP A 183 17.52 13.45 -1.26
CA ASP A 183 18.24 14.73 -1.17
C ASP A 183 17.89 15.66 -2.33
N LYS A 184 17.81 15.15 -3.56
CA LYS A 184 17.38 15.91 -4.74
C LYS A 184 15.93 16.38 -4.68
N ILE A 185 15.03 15.57 -4.11
CA ILE A 185 13.63 15.99 -3.91
C ILE A 185 13.57 17.14 -2.90
N PHE A 186 14.37 17.09 -1.83
CA PHE A 186 14.38 18.14 -0.81
C PHE A 186 14.88 19.50 -1.31
N GLU A 187 15.61 19.56 -2.44
CA GLU A 187 16.02 20.83 -3.06
C GLU A 187 14.84 21.63 -3.63
N VAL A 188 13.75 20.97 -4.02
CA VAL A 188 12.60 21.59 -4.72
C VAL A 188 11.25 21.43 -4.01
N LEU A 189 11.19 20.62 -2.94
CA LEU A 189 9.96 20.27 -2.24
C LEU A 189 9.50 21.34 -1.25
N ASN A 190 8.23 21.74 -1.34
CA ASN A 190 7.46 22.30 -0.23
C ASN A 190 6.68 21.17 0.49
N PRO A 191 7.09 20.75 1.71
CA PRO A 191 6.55 19.55 2.36
C PRO A 191 5.09 19.66 2.81
N ASP A 192 4.55 20.86 2.96
CA ASP A 192 3.17 21.07 3.42
C ASP A 192 2.15 21.02 2.26
N GLU A 193 2.56 21.47 1.08
CA GLU A 193 1.66 21.67 -0.06
C GLU A 193 1.85 20.63 -1.17
N ASP A 194 3.10 20.28 -1.50
CA ASP A 194 3.40 19.50 -2.69
C ASP A 194 3.07 18.01 -2.54
N TYR A 195 2.92 17.35 -3.69
CA TYR A 195 2.70 15.92 -3.78
C TYR A 195 3.88 15.28 -4.51
N VAL A 196 4.45 14.24 -3.91
CA VAL A 196 5.52 13.45 -4.53
C VAL A 196 4.94 12.14 -5.05
N TRP A 197 5.12 11.89 -6.33
CA TRP A 197 4.70 10.67 -6.99
C TRP A 197 5.90 9.89 -7.51
N ILE A 198 6.20 8.79 -6.82
CA ILE A 198 7.36 7.92 -7.08
C ILE A 198 6.97 6.81 -8.05
N HIS A 199 7.86 6.50 -8.98
CA HIS A 199 7.63 5.47 -9.98
C HIS A 199 8.63 4.31 -9.90
N ASP A 200 8.03 3.12 -9.85
CA ASP A 200 8.63 1.81 -10.13
C ASP A 200 9.61 1.24 -9.08
N TYR A 201 10.01 -0.01 -9.31
CA TYR A 201 10.80 -0.83 -8.39
C TYR A 201 12.22 -0.30 -8.09
N HIS A 202 12.68 0.69 -8.84
CA HIS A 202 13.97 1.34 -8.66
C HIS A 202 14.04 2.18 -7.37
N LEU A 203 12.89 2.62 -6.85
CA LEU A 203 12.79 3.61 -5.78
C LEU A 203 11.84 3.18 -4.64
N MET A 204 11.74 1.89 -4.33
CA MET A 204 10.72 1.35 -3.40
C MET A 204 10.93 1.76 -1.94
N ILE A 205 12.16 2.12 -1.55
CA ILE A 205 12.48 2.56 -0.18
C ILE A 205 12.66 4.06 -0.04
N LEU A 206 12.61 4.80 -1.16
CA LEU A 206 12.58 6.26 -1.18
C LEU A 206 11.51 6.87 -0.24
N PRO A 207 10.27 6.33 -0.16
CA PRO A 207 9.26 6.88 0.73
C PRO A 207 9.70 6.91 2.21
N THR A 208 10.50 5.94 2.66
CA THR A 208 11.02 5.90 4.03
C THR A 208 11.94 7.08 4.32
N PHE A 209 12.83 7.43 3.39
CA PHE A 209 13.72 8.59 3.56
C PHE A 209 12.95 9.91 3.59
N LEU A 210 11.97 10.06 2.69
CA LEU A 210 11.13 11.25 2.62
C LEU A 210 10.31 11.44 3.91
N ARG A 211 9.65 10.38 4.39
CA ARG A 211 8.88 10.44 5.63
C ARG A 211 9.72 10.64 6.87
N ASN A 212 10.92 10.08 6.93
CA ASN A 212 11.82 10.27 8.05
C ASN A 212 12.19 11.75 8.24
N ARG A 213 12.32 12.52 7.15
CA ARG A 213 12.55 13.96 7.22
C ARG A 213 11.26 14.76 7.44
N PHE A 214 10.19 14.40 6.74
CA PHE A 214 8.91 15.10 6.79
C PHE A 214 7.76 14.12 7.00
N HIS A 215 7.30 13.97 8.25
CA HIS A 215 6.30 12.96 8.61
C HIS A 215 4.95 13.10 7.87
N ARG A 216 4.60 14.32 7.45
CA ARG A 216 3.32 14.71 6.85
C ARG A 216 3.37 14.87 5.32
N ILE A 217 4.52 14.61 4.71
CA ILE A 217 4.69 14.69 3.25
C ILE A 217 3.68 13.78 2.54
N LYS A 218 3.13 14.27 1.44
CA LYS A 218 2.09 13.60 0.65
C LYS A 218 2.75 12.69 -0.39
N LEU A 219 2.65 11.38 -0.21
CA LEU A 219 3.44 10.41 -0.98
C LEU A 219 2.56 9.39 -1.72
N GLY A 220 2.76 9.31 -3.03
CA GLY A 220 2.29 8.22 -3.86
C GLY A 220 3.44 7.39 -4.40
N ILE A 221 3.25 6.09 -4.55
CA ILE A 221 4.09 5.24 -5.41
C ILE A 221 3.24 4.46 -6.41
N PHE A 222 3.71 4.30 -7.64
CA PHE A 222 3.10 3.41 -8.62
C PHE A 222 4.12 2.40 -9.14
N LEU A 223 3.82 1.10 -8.99
CA LEU A 223 4.69 0.02 -9.45
C LEU A 223 4.28 -0.43 -10.86
N HIS A 224 5.21 -0.27 -11.83
CA HIS A 224 4.97 -0.64 -13.23
C HIS A 224 5.34 -2.09 -13.54
N SER A 225 6.28 -2.65 -12.76
CA SER A 225 6.59 -4.09 -12.76
C SER A 225 5.45 -4.93 -12.15
N PRO A 226 5.35 -6.25 -12.45
CA PRO A 226 4.54 -7.14 -11.64
C PRO A 226 5.00 -7.12 -10.17
N PHE A 227 4.08 -7.43 -9.26
CA PHE A 227 4.41 -7.76 -7.88
C PHE A 227 4.25 -9.28 -7.68
N PRO A 228 5.30 -10.00 -7.23
CA PRO A 228 5.28 -11.44 -7.16
C PRO A 228 4.46 -11.96 -5.98
N SER A 229 4.00 -13.20 -6.06
CA SER A 229 3.29 -13.86 -4.95
C SER A 229 4.18 -13.93 -3.71
N SER A 230 3.56 -14.05 -2.54
CA SER A 230 4.27 -14.08 -1.26
C SER A 230 5.31 -15.19 -1.15
N GLU A 231 5.12 -16.33 -1.82
CA GLU A 231 6.11 -17.42 -1.85
C GLU A 231 7.39 -17.04 -2.58
N ILE A 232 7.28 -16.27 -3.66
CA ILE A 232 8.44 -15.75 -4.40
C ILE A 232 9.01 -14.54 -3.68
N TYR A 233 8.16 -13.62 -3.23
CA TYR A 233 8.59 -12.40 -2.56
C TYR A 233 9.37 -12.67 -1.27
N ARG A 234 8.96 -13.66 -0.46
CA ARG A 234 9.64 -13.97 0.81
C ARG A 234 11.09 -14.46 0.65
N THR A 235 11.49 -14.83 -0.57
CA THR A 235 12.88 -15.21 -0.88
C THR A 235 13.84 -14.02 -0.81
N LEU A 236 13.35 -12.79 -0.92
CA LEU A 236 14.16 -11.57 -0.82
C LEU A 236 14.67 -11.39 0.62
N PRO A 237 15.99 -11.29 0.86
CA PRO A 237 16.50 -11.05 2.21
C PRO A 237 16.10 -9.70 2.82
N VAL A 238 15.81 -8.70 1.98
CA VAL A 238 15.47 -7.31 2.36
C VAL A 238 13.97 -6.99 2.18
N ARG A 239 13.15 -8.03 2.24
CA ARG A 239 11.70 -7.99 1.99
C ARG A 239 10.95 -7.07 2.96
N ASP A 240 11.35 -7.02 4.22
CA ASP A 240 10.68 -6.22 5.24
C ASP A 240 10.91 -4.72 4.99
N GLU A 241 12.15 -4.34 4.65
CA GLU A 241 12.52 -2.96 4.34
C GLU A 241 11.77 -2.46 3.10
N ILE A 242 11.63 -3.30 2.08
CA ILE A 242 10.89 -2.95 0.87
C ILE A 242 9.39 -2.77 1.18
N LEU A 243 8.75 -3.72 1.89
CA LEU A 243 7.33 -3.58 2.26
C LEU A 243 7.09 -2.33 3.13
N LYS A 244 7.96 -2.08 4.11
CA LYS A 244 7.88 -0.86 4.95
C LYS A 244 8.11 0.41 4.14
N GLY A 245 8.93 0.35 3.08
CA GLY A 245 9.06 1.40 2.07
C GLY A 245 7.71 1.76 1.45
N PHE A 246 6.98 0.77 0.92
CA PHE A 246 5.63 0.97 0.40
C PHE A 246 4.65 1.51 1.45
N LEU A 247 4.68 1.01 2.68
CA LEU A 247 3.78 1.42 3.76
C LEU A 247 4.07 2.85 4.29
N ASN A 248 5.21 3.44 3.90
CA ASN A 248 5.46 4.85 4.06
C ASN A 248 4.82 5.71 2.95
N CYS A 249 4.04 5.16 2.02
CA CYS A 249 3.20 5.95 1.10
C CYS A 249 1.79 6.17 1.67
N ASP A 250 1.06 7.14 1.12
CA ASP A 250 -0.39 7.33 1.34
C ASP A 250 -1.21 6.58 0.29
N LEU A 251 -0.69 6.52 -0.94
CA LEU A 251 -1.29 5.76 -2.05
C LEU A 251 -0.27 4.85 -2.72
N ILE A 252 -0.62 3.58 -2.90
CA ILE A 252 0.17 2.60 -3.65
C ILE A 252 -0.63 2.16 -4.88
N GLY A 253 -0.04 2.30 -6.06
CA GLY A 253 -0.65 1.96 -7.35
C GLY A 253 -0.08 0.69 -7.96
N PHE A 254 -0.97 -0.15 -8.52
CA PHE A 254 -0.63 -1.33 -9.31
C PHE A 254 -1.45 -1.37 -10.61
N HIS A 255 -0.95 -2.06 -11.63
CA HIS A 255 -1.67 -2.23 -12.89
C HIS A 255 -2.90 -3.15 -12.81
N THR A 256 -2.78 -4.26 -12.07
CA THR A 256 -3.83 -5.29 -12.00
C THR A 256 -4.18 -5.63 -10.56
N PHE A 257 -5.37 -6.21 -10.38
CA PHE A 257 -5.80 -6.71 -9.08
C PHE A 257 -4.89 -7.82 -8.57
N ASP A 258 -4.34 -8.67 -9.43
CA ASP A 258 -3.43 -9.74 -9.01
C ASP A 258 -2.15 -9.20 -8.37
N TYR A 259 -1.55 -8.15 -8.93
CA TYR A 259 -0.34 -7.55 -8.36
C TYR A 259 -0.64 -6.91 -7.00
N ALA A 260 -1.76 -6.18 -6.90
CA ALA A 260 -2.21 -5.61 -5.63
C ALA A 260 -2.52 -6.69 -4.58
N ARG A 261 -3.22 -7.76 -4.98
CA ARG A 261 -3.55 -8.90 -4.11
C ARG A 261 -2.29 -9.59 -3.59
N HIS A 262 -1.26 -9.74 -4.44
CA HIS A 262 0.02 -10.30 -4.00
C HIS A 262 0.73 -9.40 -2.99
N PHE A 263 0.73 -8.08 -3.19
CA PHE A 263 1.25 -7.12 -2.22
C PHE A 263 0.51 -7.18 -0.88
N LEU A 264 -0.83 -7.18 -0.91
CA LEU A 264 -1.69 -7.31 0.28
C LEU A 264 -1.42 -8.62 1.02
N SER A 265 -1.28 -9.73 0.29
CA SER A 265 -0.91 -11.03 0.86
C SER A 265 0.46 -11.00 1.52
N CYS A 266 1.46 -10.31 0.94
CA CYS A 266 2.76 -10.13 1.59
C CYS A 266 2.64 -9.31 2.87
N CYS A 267 1.87 -8.22 2.87
CA CYS A 267 1.63 -7.40 4.08
C CYS A 267 0.96 -8.22 5.19
N SER A 268 -0.07 -8.99 4.87
CA SER A 268 -0.74 -9.86 5.84
C SER A 268 0.20 -10.98 6.35
N ARG A 269 0.86 -11.71 5.46
CA ARG A 269 1.72 -12.85 5.82
C ARG A 269 2.98 -12.48 6.59
N MET A 270 3.56 -11.32 6.30
CA MET A 270 4.89 -10.97 6.79
C MET A 270 4.84 -9.92 7.89
N LEU A 271 3.84 -9.04 7.86
CA LEU A 271 3.69 -7.95 8.81
C LEU A 271 2.41 -8.06 9.67
N GLY A 272 1.57 -9.08 9.44
CA GLY A 272 0.32 -9.27 10.19
C GLY A 272 -0.70 -8.15 9.97
N LEU A 273 -0.65 -7.48 8.81
CA LEU A 273 -1.54 -6.36 8.50
C LEU A 273 -2.79 -6.83 7.77
N ASP A 274 -3.95 -6.50 8.33
CA ASP A 274 -5.24 -6.69 7.68
C ASP A 274 -5.53 -5.53 6.73
N TYR A 275 -6.24 -5.84 5.63
CA TYR A 275 -6.76 -4.85 4.71
C TYR A 275 -8.27 -4.89 4.68
N GLU A 276 -8.88 -3.72 4.55
CA GLU A 276 -10.33 -3.58 4.48
C GLU A 276 -10.72 -2.94 3.16
N SER A 277 -11.84 -3.43 2.59
CA SER A 277 -12.48 -2.76 1.45
C SER A 277 -13.62 -1.88 1.97
N LYS A 278 -13.41 -0.56 1.97
CA LYS A 278 -14.42 0.42 2.37
C LYS A 278 -14.92 1.19 1.16
N ARG A 279 -16.22 1.04 0.85
CA ARG A 279 -16.91 1.79 -0.23
C ARG A 279 -16.19 1.71 -1.59
N GLY A 280 -15.60 0.56 -1.91
CA GLY A 280 -14.89 0.33 -3.19
C GLY A 280 -13.40 0.70 -3.20
N TYR A 281 -12.84 1.16 -2.07
CA TYR A 281 -11.40 1.39 -1.91
C TYR A 281 -10.79 0.35 -0.98
N ILE A 282 -9.59 -0.11 -1.33
CA ILE A 282 -8.81 -1.02 -0.50
C ILE A 282 -7.84 -0.19 0.33
N GLY A 283 -7.84 -0.36 1.65
CA GLY A 283 -6.94 0.32 2.57
C GLY A 283 -6.31 -0.63 3.57
N LEU A 284 -5.06 -0.38 3.90
CA LEU A 284 -4.32 -1.03 4.99
C LEU A 284 -4.21 -0.06 6.16
N GLU A 285 -4.61 -0.47 7.36
CA GLU A 285 -4.32 0.30 8.57
C GLU A 285 -2.88 0.04 9.02
N TYR A 286 -2.08 1.09 9.07
CA TYR A 286 -0.66 1.04 9.42
C TYR A 286 -0.33 2.15 10.41
N PHE A 287 -0.24 1.81 11.69
CA PHE A 287 0.09 2.73 12.79
C PHE A 287 -0.80 4.00 12.83
N GLY A 288 -2.11 3.83 12.66
CA GLY A 288 -3.10 4.93 12.70
C GLY A 288 -3.22 5.72 11.39
N ARG A 289 -2.48 5.31 10.36
CA ARG A 289 -2.62 5.80 8.98
C ARG A 289 -3.32 4.74 8.13
N THR A 290 -4.14 5.20 7.20
CA THR A 290 -4.72 4.33 6.16
C THR A 290 -3.86 4.45 4.90
N VAL A 291 -3.15 3.39 4.54
CA VAL A 291 -2.41 3.29 3.27
C VAL A 291 -3.37 2.78 2.20
N SER A 292 -3.70 3.62 1.24
CA SER A 292 -4.68 3.31 0.19
C SER A 292 -4.04 2.53 -0.96
N ILE A 293 -4.77 1.58 -1.53
CA ILE A 293 -4.34 0.80 -2.70
C ILE A 293 -5.20 1.15 -3.91
N LYS A 294 -4.55 1.55 -5.00
CA LYS A 294 -5.16 1.84 -6.30
C LYS A 294 -4.76 0.77 -7.30
N ILE A 295 -5.75 0.25 -8.02
CA ILE A 295 -5.54 -0.63 -9.16
C ILE A 295 -5.99 0.10 -10.41
N LEU A 296 -5.05 0.39 -11.31
CA LEU A 296 -5.34 1.11 -12.54
C LEU A 296 -4.30 0.79 -13.62
N PRO A 297 -4.67 0.10 -14.71
CA PRO A 297 -3.77 -0.12 -15.82
C PRO A 297 -3.42 1.22 -16.49
N VAL A 298 -2.14 1.41 -16.85
CA VAL A 298 -1.71 2.60 -17.57
C VAL A 298 -2.11 2.50 -19.05
N GLY A 299 -2.57 3.62 -19.62
CA GLY A 299 -2.93 3.74 -21.02
C GLY A 299 -1.79 4.25 -21.91
N ILE A 300 -2.12 4.60 -23.15
CA ILE A 300 -1.21 5.28 -24.08
C ILE A 300 -1.60 6.76 -24.22
N HIS A 301 -0.70 7.58 -24.74
CA HIS A 301 -1.03 8.94 -25.14
C HIS A 301 -1.72 8.95 -26.51
N MET A 302 -3.03 9.23 -26.53
CA MET A 302 -3.83 9.24 -27.75
C MET A 302 -3.34 10.31 -28.75
N GLY A 303 -3.18 11.56 -28.29
CA GLY A 303 -2.77 12.68 -29.16
C GLY A 303 -1.45 12.45 -29.92
N GLN A 304 -0.43 11.87 -29.27
CA GLN A 304 0.84 11.52 -29.90
C GLN A 304 0.66 10.53 -31.06
N ILE A 305 -0.07 9.43 -30.85
CA ILE A 305 -0.29 8.42 -31.90
C ILE A 305 -1.15 8.98 -33.03
N GLU A 306 -2.17 9.79 -32.70
CA GLU A 306 -3.01 10.48 -33.69
C GLU A 306 -2.18 11.46 -34.55
N SER A 307 -1.25 12.20 -33.95
CA SER A 307 -0.34 13.09 -34.69
C SER A 307 0.60 12.30 -35.61
N ILE A 308 1.16 11.19 -35.14
CA ILE A 308 2.11 10.40 -35.93
C ILE A 308 1.40 9.72 -37.11
N LYS A 309 0.21 9.15 -36.91
CA LYS A 309 -0.54 8.53 -38.02
C LYS A 309 -1.04 9.54 -39.06
N ALA A 310 -1.14 10.82 -38.71
CA ALA A 310 -1.56 11.87 -39.62
C ALA A 310 -0.38 12.50 -40.39
N SER A 311 0.86 12.07 -40.12
CA SER A 311 2.05 12.55 -40.81
C SER A 311 2.24 11.92 -42.19
N GLU A 312 2.59 12.74 -43.18
CA GLU A 312 2.97 12.29 -44.53
C GLU A 312 4.21 11.37 -44.52
N GLU A 313 5.17 11.63 -43.63
CA GLU A 313 6.35 10.77 -43.49
C GLU A 313 5.95 9.35 -43.08
N THR A 314 4.94 9.20 -42.22
CA THR A 314 4.38 7.89 -41.85
C THR A 314 3.73 7.21 -43.06
N ALA A 315 2.97 7.96 -43.85
CA ALA A 315 2.32 7.44 -45.06
C ALA A 315 3.34 6.95 -46.10
N GLU A 316 4.44 7.67 -46.31
CA GLU A 316 5.53 7.25 -47.19
C GLU A 316 6.15 5.92 -46.72
N LYS A 317 6.46 5.80 -45.42
CA LYS A 317 6.98 4.54 -44.87
C LYS A 317 5.98 3.39 -45.01
N VAL A 318 4.69 3.65 -44.82
CA VAL A 318 3.63 2.65 -45.03
C VAL A 318 3.57 2.19 -46.49
N LYS A 319 3.60 3.12 -47.46
CA LYS A 319 3.63 2.78 -48.90
C LYS A 319 4.86 1.90 -49.22
N GLY A 320 6.03 2.27 -48.71
CA GLY A 320 7.27 1.49 -48.88
C GLY A 320 7.19 0.08 -48.29
N LEU A 321 6.65 -0.05 -47.07
CA LEU A 321 6.51 -1.36 -46.43
C LEU A 321 5.45 -2.23 -47.12
N ARG A 322 4.36 -1.64 -47.63
CA ARG A 322 3.34 -2.39 -48.40
C ARG A 322 3.91 -2.98 -49.67
N GLU A 323 4.76 -2.24 -50.39
CA GLU A 323 5.41 -2.78 -51.59
C GLU A 323 6.45 -3.85 -51.20
N ARG A 324 7.20 -3.65 -50.11
CA ARG A 324 8.17 -4.63 -49.60
C ARG A 324 7.53 -5.97 -49.22
N PHE A 325 6.35 -5.95 -48.60
CA PHE A 325 5.62 -7.15 -48.15
C PHE A 325 4.42 -7.49 -49.03
N LYS A 326 4.44 -7.08 -50.29
CA LYS A 326 3.34 -7.29 -51.22
C LYS A 326 3.02 -8.76 -51.40
N GLY A 327 1.75 -9.12 -51.19
CA GLY A 327 1.28 -10.51 -51.24
C GLY A 327 1.61 -11.33 -49.98
N ASN A 328 2.24 -10.72 -48.97
CA ASN A 328 2.45 -11.35 -47.67
C ASN A 328 1.45 -10.88 -46.61
N ILE A 329 1.09 -11.79 -45.72
CA ILE A 329 0.38 -11.49 -44.48
C ILE A 329 1.42 -11.19 -43.41
N VAL A 330 1.44 -9.97 -42.90
CA VAL A 330 2.43 -9.52 -41.91
C VAL A 330 1.89 -9.73 -40.49
N MET A 331 2.60 -10.52 -39.70
CA MET A 331 2.46 -10.59 -38.24
C MET A 331 3.57 -9.77 -37.60
N LEU A 332 3.28 -9.11 -36.49
CA LEU A 332 4.25 -8.23 -35.84
C LEU A 332 4.50 -8.58 -34.38
N GLY A 333 5.77 -8.71 -34.02
CA GLY A 333 6.25 -8.66 -32.63
C GLY A 333 7.04 -7.38 -32.39
N VAL A 334 6.80 -6.73 -31.25
CA VAL A 334 7.60 -5.58 -30.80
C VAL A 334 7.90 -5.79 -29.33
N ASP A 335 9.16 -6.08 -29.01
CA ASP A 335 9.56 -6.47 -27.66
C ASP A 335 10.93 -5.89 -27.34
N ASP A 336 11.22 -5.73 -26.05
CA ASP A 336 12.59 -5.43 -25.61
C ASP A 336 13.42 -6.71 -25.65
N LEU A 337 14.74 -6.59 -25.87
CA LEU A 337 15.65 -7.72 -25.76
C LEU A 337 15.78 -8.16 -24.30
N ASP A 338 14.88 -9.06 -23.88
CA ASP A 338 14.73 -9.53 -22.51
C ASP A 338 14.12 -10.95 -22.51
N MET A 339 14.62 -11.83 -21.65
CA MET A 339 14.19 -13.23 -21.56
C MET A 339 12.69 -13.39 -21.26
N PHE A 340 12.08 -12.44 -20.54
CA PHE A 340 10.68 -12.49 -20.16
C PHE A 340 9.73 -12.13 -21.30
N LYS A 341 10.24 -11.63 -22.43
CA LYS A 341 9.42 -11.29 -23.60
C LYS A 341 9.06 -12.49 -24.49
N GLY A 342 9.63 -13.67 -24.25
CA GLY A 342 9.20 -14.90 -24.92
C GLY A 342 9.41 -14.90 -26.43
N ILE A 343 10.37 -14.12 -26.95
CA ILE A 343 10.66 -13.99 -28.40
C ILE A 343 11.00 -15.35 -29.01
N SER A 344 11.82 -16.17 -28.33
CA SER A 344 12.16 -17.53 -28.77
C SER A 344 10.90 -18.41 -28.94
N LEU A 345 9.95 -18.34 -27.99
CA LEU A 345 8.70 -19.11 -28.04
C LEU A 345 7.82 -18.66 -29.22
N LYS A 346 7.85 -17.36 -29.52
CA LYS A 346 7.15 -16.78 -30.69
C LYS A 346 7.72 -17.31 -32.00
N PHE A 347 9.04 -17.41 -32.10
CA PHE A 347 9.69 -17.93 -33.30
C PHE A 347 9.39 -19.41 -33.48
N TRP A 348 9.45 -20.21 -32.42
CA TRP A 348 9.05 -21.62 -32.49
C TRP A 348 7.61 -21.80 -32.97
N ALA A 349 6.67 -21.00 -32.46
CA ALA A 349 5.28 -21.03 -32.92
C ALA A 349 5.15 -20.65 -34.41
N MET A 350 5.94 -19.69 -34.89
CA MET A 350 5.98 -19.35 -36.33
C MET A 350 6.53 -20.51 -37.18
N GLY A 351 7.60 -21.17 -36.73
CA GLY A 351 8.15 -22.35 -37.41
C GLY A 351 7.12 -23.48 -37.46
N GLN A 352 6.43 -23.73 -36.36
CA GLN A 352 5.39 -24.75 -36.28
C GLN A 352 4.17 -24.43 -37.13
N LEU A 353 3.74 -23.17 -37.20
CA LEU A 353 2.66 -22.71 -38.09
C LEU A 353 2.95 -23.09 -39.54
N LEU A 354 4.18 -22.85 -40.00
CA LEU A 354 4.63 -23.15 -41.37
C LEU A 354 4.81 -24.64 -41.62
N GLU A 355 5.19 -25.41 -40.60
CA GLU A 355 5.25 -26.87 -40.69
C GLU A 355 3.86 -27.45 -40.93
N GLN A 356 2.89 -27.07 -40.09
CA GLN A 356 1.52 -27.58 -40.11
C GLN A 356 0.69 -27.08 -41.30
N ASN A 357 1.03 -25.91 -41.88
CA ASN A 357 0.23 -25.27 -42.92
C ASN A 357 1.05 -24.97 -44.18
N LEU A 358 1.17 -25.97 -45.05
CA LEU A 358 1.88 -25.85 -46.34
C LEU A 358 1.42 -24.65 -47.19
N ALA A 359 0.13 -24.33 -47.16
CA ALA A 359 -0.47 -23.25 -47.94
C ALA A 359 -0.03 -21.83 -47.51
N LEU A 360 0.52 -21.68 -46.30
CA LEU A 360 1.01 -20.42 -45.73
C LEU A 360 2.49 -20.16 -46.02
N ARG A 361 3.24 -21.19 -46.45
CA ARG A 361 4.65 -21.05 -46.81
C ARG A 361 4.81 -20.07 -47.98
N GLY A 362 5.70 -19.11 -47.84
CA GLY A 362 5.89 -18.06 -48.84
C GLY A 362 4.86 -16.93 -48.78
N LYS A 363 3.87 -17.00 -47.88
CA LYS A 363 2.79 -16.01 -47.75
C LYS A 363 2.78 -15.30 -46.40
N VAL A 364 3.14 -15.95 -45.30
CA VAL A 364 3.11 -15.31 -43.97
C VAL A 364 4.51 -14.89 -43.54
N VAL A 365 4.65 -13.67 -43.03
CA VAL A 365 5.92 -13.14 -42.50
C VAL A 365 5.70 -12.64 -41.08
N LEU A 366 6.56 -13.08 -40.15
CA LEU A 366 6.68 -12.51 -38.82
C LEU A 366 7.78 -11.46 -38.82
N VAL A 367 7.42 -10.19 -38.70
CA VAL A 367 8.37 -9.10 -38.44
C VAL A 367 8.55 -8.99 -36.92
N GLN A 368 9.78 -9.12 -36.45
CA GLN A 368 10.11 -8.91 -35.04
C GLN A 368 11.02 -7.68 -34.90
N ILE A 369 10.46 -6.65 -34.28
CA ILE A 369 11.19 -5.45 -33.85
C ILE A 369 11.69 -5.70 -32.43
N THR A 370 12.99 -5.55 -32.23
CA THR A 370 13.61 -5.76 -30.91
C THR A 370 14.20 -4.44 -30.43
N ASN A 371 13.61 -3.85 -29.38
CA ASN A 371 14.19 -2.67 -28.75
C ASN A 371 15.48 -3.09 -28.00
N PRO A 372 16.46 -2.18 -27.85
CA PRO A 372 17.70 -2.45 -27.14
C PRO A 372 17.45 -3.00 -25.73
N ALA A 373 18.35 -3.88 -25.26
CA ALA A 373 18.28 -4.40 -23.92
C ALA A 373 18.39 -3.28 -22.87
N ARG A 374 17.62 -3.39 -21.79
CA ARG A 374 17.62 -2.42 -20.68
C ARG A 374 18.82 -2.58 -19.74
N SER A 375 19.60 -3.65 -19.90
CA SER A 375 20.79 -3.96 -19.13
C SER A 375 21.77 -4.73 -20.01
N SER A 376 23.02 -4.83 -19.57
CA SER A 376 24.02 -5.71 -20.16
C SER A 376 24.24 -6.93 -19.28
N GLY A 377 24.58 -8.07 -19.88
CA GLY A 377 24.89 -9.28 -19.13
C GLY A 377 24.88 -10.51 -20.02
N LYS A 378 25.31 -11.63 -19.44
CA LYS A 378 25.33 -12.93 -20.11
C LYS A 378 23.91 -13.42 -20.45
N ASP A 379 22.96 -13.15 -19.55
CA ASP A 379 21.53 -13.41 -19.75
C ASP A 379 21.00 -12.78 -21.04
N VAL A 380 21.31 -11.51 -21.28
CA VAL A 380 20.91 -10.79 -22.50
C VAL A 380 21.60 -11.37 -23.74
N GLN A 381 22.91 -11.64 -23.65
CA GLN A 381 23.68 -12.22 -24.75
C GLN A 381 23.19 -13.63 -25.13
N ASP A 382 22.84 -14.44 -24.13
CA ASP A 382 22.32 -15.79 -24.34
C ASP A 382 20.95 -15.75 -25.02
N VAL A 383 20.06 -14.83 -24.61
CA VAL A 383 18.77 -14.59 -25.29
C VAL A 383 19.00 -14.14 -26.73
N GLU A 384 19.88 -13.15 -26.95
CA GLU A 384 20.19 -12.64 -28.29
C GLU A 384 20.73 -13.76 -29.20
N LYS A 385 21.67 -14.57 -28.70
CA LYS A 385 22.20 -15.71 -29.45
C LYS A 385 21.10 -16.72 -29.77
N GLN A 386 20.25 -17.04 -28.80
CA GLN A 386 19.18 -18.02 -28.98
C GLN A 386 18.16 -17.57 -30.03
N ILE A 387 17.71 -16.31 -29.98
CA ILE A 387 16.71 -15.80 -30.93
C ILE A 387 17.25 -15.78 -32.37
N HIS A 388 18.52 -15.42 -32.56
CA HIS A 388 19.16 -15.45 -33.88
C HIS A 388 19.25 -16.88 -34.43
N LEU A 389 19.70 -17.83 -33.61
CA LEU A 389 19.80 -19.24 -34.01
C LEU A 389 18.46 -19.81 -34.47
N ILE A 390 17.38 -19.57 -33.70
CA ILE A 390 16.03 -20.05 -34.05
C ILE A 390 15.51 -19.35 -35.32
N ALA A 391 15.74 -18.03 -35.44
CA ALA A 391 15.32 -17.29 -36.62
C ALA A 391 16.03 -17.79 -37.88
N ASP A 392 17.33 -18.04 -37.82
CA ASP A 392 18.12 -18.57 -38.93
C ASP A 392 17.68 -19.99 -39.29
N GLU A 393 17.49 -20.87 -38.31
CA GLU A 393 16.99 -22.24 -38.54
C GLU A 393 15.65 -22.24 -39.31
N ILE A 394 14.70 -21.42 -38.88
CA ILE A 394 13.37 -21.32 -39.51
C ILE A 394 13.48 -20.67 -40.90
N ASN A 395 14.31 -19.64 -41.04
CA ASN A 395 14.52 -18.95 -42.31
C ASN A 395 15.22 -19.85 -43.34
N ASP A 396 16.18 -20.67 -42.93
CA ASP A 396 16.87 -21.61 -43.82
C ASP A 396 15.93 -22.75 -44.25
N LYS A 397 15.08 -23.22 -43.33
CA LYS A 397 14.13 -24.31 -43.61
C LYS A 397 12.96 -23.91 -44.50
N PHE A 398 12.39 -22.71 -44.30
CA PHE A 398 11.16 -22.29 -44.99
C PHE A 398 11.32 -21.05 -45.88
N GLY A 399 12.49 -20.42 -45.89
CA GLY A 399 12.81 -19.27 -46.73
C GLY A 399 13.11 -19.65 -48.18
N ARG A 400 13.14 -18.63 -49.03
CA ARG A 400 13.53 -18.72 -50.45
C ARG A 400 14.05 -17.35 -50.90
N PRO A 401 14.72 -17.22 -52.06
CA PRO A 401 15.20 -15.92 -52.54
C PRO A 401 14.08 -14.88 -52.54
N GLY A 402 14.30 -13.75 -51.84
CA GLY A 402 13.32 -12.67 -51.70
C GLY A 402 12.25 -12.87 -50.61
N TYR A 403 12.22 -14.00 -49.90
CA TYR A 403 11.25 -14.27 -48.83
C TYR A 403 11.93 -14.89 -47.61
N LYS A 404 11.78 -14.23 -46.46
CA LYS A 404 12.15 -14.75 -45.14
C LYS A 404 10.90 -14.83 -44.26
N PRO A 405 10.54 -16.01 -43.74
CA PRO A 405 9.39 -16.13 -42.84
C PRO A 405 9.55 -15.33 -41.55
N ILE A 406 10.77 -15.14 -41.05
CA ILE A 406 11.06 -14.27 -39.91
C ILE A 406 11.98 -13.12 -40.37
N VAL A 407 11.47 -11.90 -40.29
CA VAL A 407 12.24 -10.67 -40.53
C VAL A 407 12.59 -10.06 -39.19
N PHE A 408 13.83 -10.28 -38.78
CA PHE A 408 14.37 -9.77 -37.53
C PHE A 408 15.00 -8.39 -37.76
N MET A 409 14.55 -7.37 -37.02
CA MET A 409 15.09 -6.01 -37.11
C MET A 409 16.02 -5.73 -35.93
N ASN A 410 17.31 -5.61 -36.24
CA ASN A 410 18.35 -5.24 -35.29
C ASN A 410 18.49 -3.73 -35.22
N GLY A 411 18.30 -3.17 -34.03
CA GLY A 411 18.57 -1.76 -33.74
C GLY A 411 17.33 -0.92 -33.42
N PRO A 412 17.54 0.34 -33.02
CA PRO A 412 16.46 1.23 -32.63
C PRO A 412 15.56 1.54 -33.84
N VAL A 413 14.26 1.26 -33.68
CA VAL A 413 13.23 1.62 -34.66
C VAL A 413 12.45 2.81 -34.11
N SER A 414 12.34 3.86 -34.92
CA SER A 414 11.63 5.09 -34.55
C SER A 414 10.15 4.82 -34.28
N THR A 415 9.51 5.66 -33.46
CA THR A 415 8.07 5.53 -33.18
C THR A 415 7.23 5.64 -34.45
N LEU A 416 7.65 6.49 -35.39
CA LEU A 416 7.02 6.62 -36.70
C LEU A 416 7.10 5.33 -37.53
N GLU A 417 8.25 4.67 -37.57
CA GLU A 417 8.40 3.36 -38.23
C GLU A 417 7.59 2.27 -37.55
N LYS A 418 7.55 2.24 -36.21
CA LYS A 418 6.70 1.30 -35.47
C LYS A 418 5.24 1.47 -35.83
N VAL A 419 4.75 2.71 -35.95
CA VAL A 419 3.39 3.02 -36.42
C VAL A 419 3.17 2.53 -37.84
N ALA A 420 4.14 2.69 -38.75
CA ALA A 420 4.04 2.16 -40.10
C ALA A 420 3.91 0.61 -40.11
N TYR A 421 4.70 -0.08 -39.28
CA TYR A 421 4.57 -1.53 -39.10
C TYR A 421 3.23 -1.92 -38.46
N TYR A 422 2.75 -1.18 -37.45
CA TYR A 422 1.40 -1.40 -36.90
C TYR A 422 0.32 -1.27 -37.97
N ALA A 423 0.45 -0.28 -38.85
CA ALA A 423 -0.54 0.02 -39.88
C ALA A 423 -0.69 -1.10 -40.92
N ILE A 424 0.38 -1.79 -41.31
CA ILE A 424 0.32 -2.86 -42.34
C ILE A 424 0.06 -4.26 -41.76
N SER A 425 0.23 -4.44 -40.45
CA SER A 425 0.19 -5.76 -39.83
C SER A 425 -1.23 -6.29 -39.69
N GLU A 426 -1.42 -7.58 -39.95
CA GLU A 426 -2.69 -8.28 -39.80
C GLU A 426 -2.99 -8.57 -38.32
N CYS A 427 -1.96 -8.98 -37.58
CA CYS A 427 -2.03 -9.19 -36.15
C CYS A 427 -0.72 -8.83 -35.45
N VAL A 428 -0.82 -8.55 -34.15
CA VAL A 428 0.33 -8.45 -33.26
C VAL A 428 0.40 -9.66 -32.34
N VAL A 429 1.61 -10.15 -32.11
CA VAL A 429 1.89 -11.30 -31.25
C VAL A 429 2.71 -10.85 -30.05
N VAL A 430 2.03 -10.76 -28.90
CA VAL A 430 2.58 -10.29 -27.63
C VAL A 430 2.49 -11.44 -26.62
N ASN A 431 3.43 -12.38 -26.70
CA ASN A 431 3.45 -13.63 -25.94
C ASN A 431 4.51 -13.62 -24.82
N ALA A 432 4.77 -12.47 -24.19
CA ALA A 432 5.68 -12.39 -23.07
C ALA A 432 5.29 -13.37 -21.94
N VAL A 433 6.26 -14.08 -21.38
CA VAL A 433 6.03 -15.04 -20.29
C VAL A 433 5.63 -14.34 -19.00
N ARG A 434 6.10 -13.12 -18.79
CA ARG A 434 5.67 -12.24 -17.71
C ARG A 434 5.96 -10.79 -18.10
N ASP A 435 5.00 -9.89 -17.88
CA ASP A 435 5.20 -8.47 -18.16
C ASP A 435 4.26 -7.64 -17.27
N GLY A 436 4.73 -6.52 -16.73
CA GLY A 436 3.94 -5.67 -15.84
C GLY A 436 2.77 -5.01 -16.58
N MET A 437 3.08 -4.28 -17.64
CA MET A 437 2.12 -3.77 -18.61
C MET A 437 2.77 -3.78 -19.98
N ASN A 438 1.99 -4.12 -21.01
CA ASN A 438 2.44 -4.08 -22.39
C ASN A 438 1.52 -3.18 -23.22
N LEU A 439 2.08 -2.07 -23.73
CA LEU A 439 1.35 -1.05 -24.48
C LEU A 439 1.38 -1.26 -26.00
N VAL A 440 2.09 -2.27 -26.50
CA VAL A 440 2.15 -2.58 -27.94
C VAL A 440 0.76 -2.87 -28.52
N PRO A 441 -0.10 -3.71 -27.89
CA PRO A 441 -1.46 -3.92 -28.37
C PRO A 441 -2.30 -2.64 -28.43
N TYR A 442 -2.02 -1.67 -27.54
CA TYR A 442 -2.76 -0.42 -27.45
C TYR A 442 -2.38 0.48 -28.62
N LYS A 443 -1.07 0.70 -28.81
CA LYS A 443 -0.52 1.47 -29.93
C LYS A 443 -0.94 0.88 -31.28
N TYR A 444 -0.92 -0.46 -31.39
CA TYR A 444 -1.39 -1.17 -32.59
C TYR A 444 -2.87 -0.91 -32.87
N THR A 445 -3.75 -1.08 -31.88
CA THR A 445 -5.19 -0.90 -32.06
C THR A 445 -5.53 0.53 -32.48
N VAL A 446 -4.92 1.53 -31.82
CA VAL A 446 -5.17 2.95 -32.15
C VAL A 446 -4.61 3.30 -33.52
N THR A 447 -3.46 2.76 -33.91
CA THR A 447 -2.94 2.93 -35.28
C THR A 447 -3.92 2.34 -36.31
N ARG A 448 -4.45 1.15 -36.05
CA ARG A 448 -5.40 0.45 -36.95
C ARG A 448 -6.78 1.08 -37.04
N GLN A 449 -7.11 2.04 -36.17
CA GLN A 449 -8.29 2.91 -36.33
C GLN A 449 -8.17 3.81 -37.57
N GLY A 450 -6.96 4.02 -38.09
CA GLY A 450 -6.69 4.80 -39.31
C GLY A 450 -6.69 6.32 -39.09
N SER A 451 -6.39 7.02 -40.18
CA SER A 451 -6.49 8.48 -40.39
C SER A 451 -6.65 8.71 -41.90
N PRO A 452 -7.17 9.86 -42.37
CA PRO A 452 -7.31 10.09 -43.82
C PRO A 452 -6.02 9.87 -44.62
N VAL A 453 -4.90 10.38 -44.11
CA VAL A 453 -3.55 10.25 -44.72
C VAL A 453 -3.09 8.78 -44.72
N LEU A 454 -3.28 8.07 -43.61
CA LEU A 454 -2.89 6.67 -43.49
C LEU A 454 -3.79 5.76 -44.33
N ASP A 455 -5.08 6.08 -44.43
CA ASP A 455 -6.07 5.35 -45.21
C ASP A 455 -5.74 5.39 -46.70
N GLU A 456 -5.35 6.56 -47.21
CA GLU A 456 -4.88 6.71 -48.58
C GLU A 456 -3.63 5.85 -48.84
N ALA A 457 -2.64 5.90 -47.93
CA ALA A 457 -1.43 5.09 -48.03
C ALA A 457 -1.71 3.57 -47.99
N LEU A 458 -2.69 3.15 -47.19
CA LEU A 458 -3.15 1.77 -47.09
C LEU A 458 -4.07 1.36 -48.26
N GLY A 459 -4.53 2.30 -49.09
CA GLY A 459 -5.51 2.06 -50.15
C GLY A 459 -6.86 1.60 -49.58
N PHE A 460 -7.24 2.13 -48.42
CA PHE A 460 -8.45 1.77 -47.70
C PHE A 460 -9.67 2.39 -48.40
N GLY A 461 -10.59 1.54 -48.88
CA GLY A 461 -11.77 1.95 -49.63
C GLY A 461 -12.99 2.28 -48.75
N PRO A 462 -14.08 2.79 -49.36
CA PRO A 462 -15.32 3.11 -48.64
C PRO A 462 -16.02 1.88 -48.02
N ASP A 463 -15.82 0.69 -48.60
CA ASP A 463 -16.40 -0.57 -48.11
C ASP A 463 -15.50 -1.30 -47.09
N ASP A 464 -14.29 -0.79 -46.83
CA ASP A 464 -13.37 -1.41 -45.90
C ASP A 464 -13.76 -1.15 -44.44
N VAL A 465 -13.56 -2.16 -43.61
CA VAL A 465 -13.84 -2.08 -42.16
C VAL A 465 -12.54 -2.07 -41.36
N ARG A 466 -12.53 -1.34 -40.23
CA ARG A 466 -11.38 -1.30 -39.32
C ARG A 466 -11.16 -2.65 -38.67
N LYS A 467 -9.91 -3.11 -38.63
CA LYS A 467 -9.55 -4.48 -38.23
C LYS A 467 -8.26 -4.45 -37.43
N SER A 468 -8.26 -5.08 -36.26
CA SER A 468 -7.06 -5.36 -35.47
C SER A 468 -7.23 -6.68 -34.75
N VAL A 469 -6.26 -7.58 -34.92
CA VAL A 469 -6.19 -8.85 -34.19
C VAL A 469 -4.99 -8.84 -33.26
N ILE A 470 -5.22 -9.22 -32.01
CA ILE A 470 -4.22 -9.20 -30.95
C ILE A 470 -4.13 -10.62 -30.39
N ILE A 471 -2.93 -11.20 -30.45
CA ILE A 471 -2.58 -12.42 -29.72
C ILE A 471 -1.79 -11.97 -28.50
N VAL A 472 -2.27 -12.32 -27.31
CA VAL A 472 -1.76 -11.78 -26.05
C VAL A 472 -1.54 -12.89 -25.03
N SER A 473 -0.41 -12.85 -24.33
CA SER A 473 -0.18 -13.74 -23.20
C SER A 473 -1.19 -13.47 -22.07
N GLU A 474 -1.63 -14.51 -21.37
CA GLU A 474 -2.45 -14.35 -20.17
C GLU A 474 -1.66 -13.79 -18.96
N PHE A 475 -0.32 -13.75 -19.05
CA PHE A 475 0.58 -13.38 -17.97
C PHE A 475 1.07 -11.91 -18.02
N ILE A 476 0.42 -11.08 -18.83
CA ILE A 476 0.76 -9.65 -18.98
C ILE A 476 -0.37 -8.75 -18.52
N GLY A 477 -0.03 -7.62 -17.89
CA GLY A 477 -1.03 -6.77 -17.24
C GLY A 477 -2.10 -6.15 -18.15
N CYS A 478 -1.88 -6.08 -19.47
CA CYS A 478 -2.88 -5.57 -20.40
C CYS A 478 -3.92 -6.63 -20.82
N SER A 479 -3.66 -7.92 -20.57
CA SER A 479 -4.51 -9.03 -21.00
C SER A 479 -5.92 -9.01 -20.41
N PRO A 480 -6.13 -8.70 -19.11
CA PRO A 480 -7.47 -8.56 -18.54
C PRO A 480 -8.29 -7.46 -19.21
N SER A 481 -7.66 -6.34 -19.56
CA SER A 481 -8.28 -5.19 -20.23
C SER A 481 -8.72 -5.48 -21.66
N LEU A 482 -7.96 -6.29 -22.40
CA LEU A 482 -8.19 -6.58 -23.82
C LEU A 482 -9.10 -7.79 -24.04
N SER A 483 -10.33 -7.72 -23.54
CA SER A 483 -11.31 -8.83 -23.56
C SER A 483 -11.73 -9.38 -24.95
N GLY A 484 -11.27 -8.79 -26.05
CA GLY A 484 -11.43 -9.31 -27.42
C GLY A 484 -10.16 -9.94 -28.01
N ALA A 485 -9.06 -10.01 -27.26
CA ALA A 485 -7.80 -10.57 -27.72
C ALA A 485 -7.82 -12.11 -27.66
N ILE A 486 -7.00 -12.75 -28.49
CA ILE A 486 -6.79 -14.21 -28.42
C ILE A 486 -5.74 -14.43 -27.31
N ARG A 487 -6.20 -14.92 -26.16
CA ARG A 487 -5.33 -15.18 -25.01
C ARG A 487 -4.60 -16.51 -25.19
N VAL A 488 -3.30 -16.50 -24.93
CA VAL A 488 -2.46 -17.69 -25.03
C VAL A 488 -1.62 -17.88 -23.78
N ASN A 489 -1.36 -19.13 -23.45
CA ASN A 489 -0.28 -19.48 -22.56
C ASN A 489 1.01 -19.58 -23.40
N PRO A 490 2.00 -18.71 -23.21
CA PRO A 490 3.15 -18.63 -24.11
C PRO A 490 4.06 -19.87 -24.07
N TRP A 491 4.00 -20.68 -23.00
CA TRP A 491 4.73 -21.93 -22.89
C TRP A 491 4.11 -23.06 -23.71
N ASN A 492 2.84 -22.94 -24.09
CA ASN A 492 2.18 -23.87 -24.99
C ASN A 492 2.34 -23.39 -26.44
N ILE A 493 3.38 -23.89 -27.11
CA ILE A 493 3.71 -23.50 -28.50
C ILE A 493 2.56 -23.87 -29.46
N ASP A 494 1.86 -24.99 -29.23
CA ASP A 494 0.68 -25.37 -30.02
C ASP A 494 -0.42 -24.30 -29.91
N ALA A 495 -0.73 -23.86 -28.69
CA ALA A 495 -1.75 -22.82 -28.48
C ALA A 495 -1.37 -21.47 -29.11
N VAL A 496 -0.09 -21.09 -29.08
CA VAL A 496 0.40 -19.88 -29.77
C VAL A 496 0.28 -20.04 -31.28
N THR A 497 0.61 -21.22 -31.81
CA THR A 497 0.51 -21.57 -33.24
C THR A 497 -0.94 -21.54 -33.72
N ASP A 498 -1.85 -22.14 -32.96
CA ASP A 498 -3.29 -22.14 -33.22
C ASP A 498 -3.86 -20.72 -33.19
N ALA A 499 -3.42 -19.89 -32.24
CA ALA A 499 -3.80 -18.48 -32.18
C ALA A 499 -3.31 -17.70 -33.39
N MET A 500 -2.07 -17.93 -33.86
CA MET A 500 -1.53 -17.33 -35.08
C MET A 500 -2.34 -17.73 -36.31
N SER A 501 -2.67 -19.02 -36.44
CA SER A 501 -3.50 -19.56 -37.52
C SER A 501 -4.92 -18.99 -37.48
N SER A 502 -5.53 -18.92 -36.29
CA SER A 502 -6.86 -18.33 -36.09
C SER A 502 -6.85 -16.85 -36.45
N ALA A 503 -5.83 -16.09 -36.04
CA ALA A 503 -5.74 -14.66 -36.33
C ALA A 503 -5.77 -14.33 -37.83
N ILE A 504 -5.08 -15.13 -38.66
CA ILE A 504 -5.04 -14.92 -40.11
C ILE A 504 -6.29 -15.43 -40.82
N THR A 505 -6.87 -16.55 -40.39
CA THR A 505 -8.04 -17.16 -41.03
C THR A 505 -9.37 -16.56 -40.59
N MET A 506 -9.39 -15.79 -39.49
CA MET A 506 -10.58 -15.16 -38.93
C MET A 506 -11.27 -14.23 -39.94
N SER A 507 -12.61 -14.28 -39.95
CA SER A 507 -13.42 -13.45 -40.83
C SER A 507 -13.27 -11.95 -40.52
N ASN A 508 -13.36 -11.11 -41.55
CA ASN A 508 -13.28 -9.65 -41.40
C ASN A 508 -14.33 -9.07 -40.42
N LYS A 509 -15.51 -9.68 -40.36
CA LYS A 509 -16.59 -9.28 -39.43
C LYS A 509 -16.16 -9.46 -37.98
N GLU A 510 -15.60 -10.62 -37.65
CA GLU A 510 -15.10 -10.90 -36.30
C GLU A 510 -13.90 -10.01 -35.94
N LYS A 511 -12.97 -9.79 -36.89
CA LYS A 511 -11.83 -8.87 -36.71
C LYS A 511 -12.30 -7.44 -36.40
N ASN A 512 -13.37 -6.99 -37.05
CA ASN A 512 -13.95 -5.67 -36.82
C ASN A 512 -14.62 -5.55 -35.44
N LEU A 513 -15.38 -6.55 -35.01
CA LEU A 513 -16.00 -6.57 -33.67
C LEU A 513 -14.95 -6.51 -32.55
N ARG A 514 -13.86 -7.28 -32.69
CA ARG A 514 -12.73 -7.25 -31.75
C ARG A 514 -12.06 -5.88 -31.71
N HIS A 515 -11.79 -5.32 -32.89
CA HIS A 515 -11.22 -3.99 -33.02
C HIS A 515 -12.06 -2.91 -32.33
N GLN A 516 -13.37 -2.85 -32.59
CA GLN A 516 -14.26 -1.88 -31.96
C GLN A 516 -14.24 -1.99 -30.42
N LYS A 517 -14.25 -3.22 -29.90
CA LYS A 517 -14.19 -3.48 -28.46
C LYS A 517 -12.90 -2.97 -27.83
N HIS A 518 -11.76 -3.27 -28.46
CA HIS A 518 -10.44 -2.81 -28.00
C HIS A 518 -10.31 -1.30 -28.10
N HIS A 519 -10.65 -0.72 -29.25
CA HIS A 519 -10.54 0.71 -29.49
C HIS A 519 -11.38 1.51 -28.50
N LYS A 520 -12.63 1.09 -28.24
CA LYS A 520 -13.51 1.75 -27.26
C LYS A 520 -12.91 1.76 -25.85
N TYR A 521 -12.29 0.66 -25.42
CA TYR A 521 -11.63 0.60 -24.13
C TYR A 521 -10.40 1.52 -24.09
N ILE A 522 -9.51 1.40 -25.07
CA ILE A 522 -8.23 2.13 -25.08
C ILE A 522 -8.45 3.64 -25.18
N SER A 523 -9.40 4.07 -26.01
CA SER A 523 -9.73 5.50 -26.18
C SER A 523 -10.35 6.16 -24.94
N SER A 524 -10.88 5.38 -24.00
CA SER A 524 -11.43 5.90 -22.73
C SER A 524 -10.47 5.72 -21.54
N HIS A 525 -9.41 4.92 -21.70
CA HIS A 525 -8.44 4.59 -20.66
C HIS A 525 -7.03 4.94 -21.13
N ASP A 526 -6.83 6.21 -21.45
CA ASP A 526 -5.55 6.76 -21.88
C ASP A 526 -4.64 7.11 -20.68
N VAL A 527 -3.43 7.59 -20.98
CA VAL A 527 -2.46 8.00 -19.94
C VAL A 527 -2.95 9.19 -19.10
N ALA A 528 -3.75 10.10 -19.69
CA ALA A 528 -4.29 11.25 -19.00
C ALA A 528 -5.38 10.85 -17.99
N TYR A 529 -6.23 9.88 -18.34
CA TYR A 529 -7.19 9.28 -17.41
C TYR A 529 -6.46 8.58 -16.26
N TRP A 530 -5.43 7.79 -16.55
CA TRP A 530 -4.64 7.08 -15.54
C TRP A 530 -4.05 8.04 -14.50
N SER A 531 -3.38 9.09 -14.95
CA SER A 531 -2.71 10.06 -14.10
C SER A 531 -3.68 10.93 -13.30
N ARG A 532 -4.76 11.40 -13.94
CA ARG A 532 -5.83 12.14 -13.26
C ARG A 532 -6.49 11.33 -12.16
N SER A 533 -6.81 10.07 -12.44
CA SER A 533 -7.45 9.18 -11.46
C SER A 533 -6.55 8.88 -10.28
N TYR A 534 -5.25 8.67 -10.54
CA TYR A 534 -4.27 8.48 -9.47
C TYR A 534 -4.11 9.73 -8.60
N ASP A 535 -3.96 10.91 -9.23
CA ASP A 535 -3.80 12.18 -8.51
C ASP A 535 -4.99 12.51 -7.60
N GLN A 536 -6.22 12.34 -8.11
CA GLN A 536 -7.43 12.54 -7.32
C GLN A 536 -7.49 11.62 -6.09
N ASP A 537 -7.08 10.37 -6.24
CA ASP A 537 -7.05 9.41 -5.14
C ASP A 537 -5.91 9.71 -4.16
N LEU A 538 -4.76 10.21 -4.64
CA LEU A 538 -3.65 10.62 -3.79
C LEU A 538 -4.04 11.85 -2.94
N GLN A 539 -4.69 12.84 -3.56
CA GLN A 539 -5.26 13.99 -2.87
C GLN A 539 -6.27 13.55 -1.80
N ARG A 540 -7.14 12.57 -2.12
CA ARG A 540 -8.10 12.02 -1.16
C ARG A 540 -7.40 11.31 0.00
N ALA A 541 -6.41 10.47 -0.27
CA ALA A 541 -5.66 9.73 0.74
C ALA A 541 -4.93 10.68 1.72
N CYS A 542 -4.47 11.83 1.24
CA CYS A 542 -3.75 12.82 2.05
C CYS A 542 -4.67 13.80 2.81
N LYS A 543 -6.00 13.75 2.63
CA LYS A 543 -6.94 14.75 3.18
C LYS A 543 -6.85 14.86 4.71
N ASP A 544 -6.62 13.74 5.39
CA ASP A 544 -6.59 13.68 6.86
C ASP A 544 -5.23 14.06 7.47
N HIS A 545 -4.23 14.43 6.66
CA HIS A 545 -2.90 14.82 7.17
C HIS A 545 -2.95 16.05 8.08
N TYR A 546 -3.95 16.92 7.95
CA TYR A 546 -4.17 18.10 8.80
C TYR A 546 -4.99 17.80 10.04
N ASN A 547 -5.72 16.69 10.03
CA ASN A 547 -6.59 16.28 11.12
C ASN A 547 -5.92 15.30 12.07
N LYS A 548 -4.61 15.00 11.92
CA LYS A 548 -3.85 14.05 12.73
C LYS A 548 -2.47 14.59 13.09
N ARG A 549 -1.93 14.17 14.23
CA ARG A 549 -0.54 14.41 14.65
C ARG A 549 0.33 13.21 14.27
N PHE A 550 1.47 13.48 13.64
CA PHE A 550 2.37 12.45 13.12
C PHE A 550 3.68 12.41 13.89
N TRP A 551 4.10 11.22 14.31
CA TRP A 551 5.33 10.97 15.06
C TRP A 551 6.17 9.93 14.33
N GLY A 552 7.47 10.21 14.16
CA GLY A 552 8.43 9.25 13.65
C GLY A 552 8.92 8.30 14.74
N VAL A 553 8.88 6.99 14.48
CA VAL A 553 9.35 5.95 15.41
C VAL A 553 10.23 4.96 14.66
N GLY A 554 11.35 4.57 15.28
CA GLY A 554 12.31 3.61 14.72
C GLY A 554 13.52 4.28 14.08
N PHE A 555 14.53 3.46 13.74
CA PHE A 555 15.79 3.91 13.15
C PHE A 555 16.02 3.27 11.78
N GLY A 556 16.74 3.98 10.90
CA GLY A 556 17.09 3.50 9.57
C GLY A 556 15.88 3.10 8.73
N LEU A 557 15.96 1.98 8.02
CA LEU A 557 14.87 1.45 7.20
C LEU A 557 13.74 0.78 8.01
N GLY A 558 13.89 0.67 9.33
CA GLY A 558 12.83 0.27 10.25
C GLY A 558 11.91 1.43 10.68
N PHE A 559 12.17 2.64 10.17
CA PHE A 559 11.38 3.83 10.44
C PHE A 559 9.92 3.68 10.00
N ARG A 560 9.02 4.12 10.87
CA ARG A 560 7.58 4.16 10.66
C ARG A 560 6.98 5.44 11.22
N VAL A 561 5.84 5.84 10.66
CA VAL A 561 5.10 7.00 11.14
C VAL A 561 3.84 6.56 11.85
N VAL A 562 3.67 7.04 13.07
CA VAL A 562 2.47 6.86 13.89
C VAL A 562 1.60 8.10 13.75
N ALA A 563 0.34 7.93 13.36
CA ALA A 563 -0.63 9.01 13.29
C ALA A 563 -1.67 8.87 14.40
N LEU A 564 -1.83 9.91 15.20
CA LEU A 564 -2.74 9.98 16.34
C LEU A 564 -3.72 11.14 16.17
N ASP A 565 -4.88 11.05 16.81
CA ASP A 565 -5.84 12.16 16.85
C ASP A 565 -5.20 13.41 17.51
N PRO A 566 -5.44 14.64 17.04
CA PRO A 566 -4.88 15.85 17.64
C PRO A 566 -5.31 16.07 19.08
N ASN A 567 -6.49 15.56 19.45
CA ASN A 567 -7.02 15.58 20.80
C ASN A 567 -6.56 14.38 21.63
N PHE A 568 -5.77 13.46 21.07
CA PHE A 568 -5.18 12.35 21.78
C PHE A 568 -4.19 12.87 22.83
N ARG A 569 -4.57 12.78 24.10
CA ARG A 569 -3.82 13.41 25.20
C ARG A 569 -3.75 12.51 26.43
N LYS A 570 -2.72 12.73 27.24
CA LYS A 570 -2.56 12.03 28.51
C LYS A 570 -3.72 12.38 29.44
N LEU A 571 -4.30 11.37 30.08
CA LEU A 571 -5.36 11.57 31.07
C LEU A 571 -4.76 11.96 32.42
N GLY A 572 -4.93 13.21 32.82
CA GLY A 572 -4.48 13.71 34.12
C GLY A 572 -5.61 13.93 35.13
N ALA A 573 -5.24 13.98 36.41
CA ALA A 573 -6.15 14.17 37.54
C ALA A 573 -6.96 15.46 37.40
N GLU A 574 -6.33 16.52 36.89
CA GLU A 574 -6.92 17.84 36.67
C GLU A 574 -8.08 17.82 35.68
N THR A 575 -8.12 16.85 34.77
CA THR A 575 -9.20 16.70 33.80
C THR A 575 -10.32 15.81 34.34
N ILE A 576 -9.97 14.63 34.86
CA ILE A 576 -10.97 13.61 35.22
C ILE A 576 -11.62 13.83 36.59
N VAL A 577 -10.86 14.28 37.60
CA VAL A 577 -11.38 14.41 38.98
C VAL A 577 -12.49 15.46 39.09
N PRO A 578 -12.38 16.66 38.47
CA PRO A 578 -13.48 17.63 38.49
C PRO A 578 -14.73 17.13 37.76
N ALA A 579 -14.57 16.38 36.67
CA ALA A 579 -15.67 15.76 35.93
C ALA A 579 -16.37 14.68 36.75
N TYR A 580 -15.58 13.88 37.45
CA TYR A 580 -16.05 12.88 38.37
C TYR A 580 -16.87 13.49 39.52
N ARG A 581 -16.37 14.55 40.17
CA ARG A 581 -17.08 15.19 41.29
C ARG A 581 -18.42 15.82 40.93
N ARG A 582 -18.57 16.35 39.71
CA ARG A 582 -19.80 17.04 39.26
C ARG A 582 -20.89 16.09 38.75
N THR A 583 -20.58 14.81 38.55
CA THR A 583 -21.48 13.81 37.96
C THR A 583 -22.06 12.90 39.03
N SER A 584 -23.22 12.31 38.76
CA SER A 584 -24.06 11.59 39.75
C SER A 584 -24.47 10.18 39.30
N SER A 585 -24.23 9.81 38.05
CA SER A 585 -24.51 8.49 37.49
C SER A 585 -23.33 8.04 36.64
N ARG A 586 -22.34 7.41 37.28
CA ARG A 586 -21.01 7.15 36.71
C ARG A 586 -20.84 5.69 36.33
N LEU A 587 -20.50 5.43 35.08
CA LEU A 587 -20.15 4.09 34.58
C LEU A 587 -18.63 4.00 34.38
N ILE A 588 -17.99 3.05 35.03
CA ILE A 588 -16.54 2.80 34.95
C ILE A 588 -16.32 1.38 34.44
N LEU A 589 -15.67 1.27 33.27
CA LEU A 589 -15.37 0.02 32.59
C LEU A 589 -13.85 -0.16 32.53
N LEU A 590 -13.36 -1.27 33.06
CA LEU A 590 -11.93 -1.54 33.17
C LEU A 590 -11.64 -2.90 32.55
N ASP A 591 -10.76 -2.93 31.54
CA ASP A 591 -10.11 -4.19 31.21
C ASP A 591 -9.13 -4.61 32.33
N TYR A 592 -8.86 -5.91 32.42
CA TYR A 592 -7.99 -6.46 33.44
C TYR A 592 -6.55 -6.68 32.96
N ASP A 593 -6.36 -7.38 31.84
CA ASP A 593 -5.07 -7.95 31.43
C ASP A 593 -4.32 -7.00 30.50
N GLY A 594 -3.16 -6.49 30.95
CA GLY A 594 -2.45 -5.41 30.25
C GLY A 594 -2.90 -4.02 30.71
N THR A 595 -4.12 -3.91 31.25
CA THR A 595 -4.68 -2.65 31.76
C THR A 595 -4.49 -2.43 33.26
N MET A 596 -4.99 -3.33 34.12
CA MET A 596 -4.85 -3.23 35.59
C MET A 596 -3.79 -4.18 36.15
N MET A 597 -3.44 -5.21 35.39
CA MET A 597 -2.36 -6.14 35.66
C MET A 597 -1.39 -6.15 34.50
N ASP A 598 -0.10 -6.20 34.79
CA ASP A 598 0.92 -6.28 33.75
C ASP A 598 0.80 -7.62 32.99
N GLN A 599 0.91 -7.55 31.67
CA GLN A 599 0.77 -8.69 30.77
C GLN A 599 1.93 -9.70 30.95
N ASP A 600 3.08 -9.26 31.44
CA ASP A 600 4.27 -10.11 31.59
C ASP A 600 4.34 -10.83 32.96
N THR A 601 3.42 -10.56 33.88
CA THR A 601 3.42 -11.20 35.21
C THR A 601 2.86 -12.63 35.14
N LEU A 602 3.58 -13.62 35.68
CA LEU A 602 3.13 -15.01 35.76
C LEU A 602 1.94 -15.19 36.71
N ASP A 603 1.97 -14.53 37.89
CA ASP A 603 0.80 -14.49 38.77
C ASP A 603 -0.15 -13.38 38.30
N LYS A 604 -1.32 -13.80 37.83
CA LYS A 604 -2.38 -12.93 37.32
C LYS A 604 -3.40 -12.53 38.39
N ARG A 605 -3.15 -12.86 39.67
CA ARG A 605 -4.03 -12.44 40.78
C ARG A 605 -3.92 -10.94 41.04
N PRO A 606 -5.04 -10.27 41.34
CA PRO A 606 -5.01 -8.86 41.71
C PRO A 606 -4.33 -8.69 43.07
N SER A 607 -3.61 -7.59 43.24
CA SER A 607 -3.01 -7.23 44.54
C SER A 607 -4.09 -6.82 45.55
N ASP A 608 -3.80 -6.99 46.84
CA ASP A 608 -4.70 -6.54 47.93
C ASP A 608 -4.99 -5.04 47.84
N ASP A 609 -3.99 -4.25 47.40
CA ASP A 609 -4.12 -2.82 47.14
C ASP A 609 -5.15 -2.53 46.04
N LEU A 610 -5.15 -3.30 44.94
CA LEU A 610 -6.12 -3.15 43.86
C LEU A 610 -7.52 -3.55 44.31
N ILE A 611 -7.65 -4.64 45.07
CA ILE A 611 -8.94 -5.06 45.65
C ILE A 611 -9.51 -3.99 46.58
N SER A 612 -8.68 -3.45 47.49
CA SER A 612 -9.08 -2.37 48.40
C SER A 612 -9.55 -1.13 47.62
N LEU A 613 -8.84 -0.79 46.54
CA LEU A 613 -9.16 0.36 45.69
C LEU A 613 -10.49 0.18 44.94
N LEU A 614 -10.72 -1.00 44.36
CA LEU A 614 -11.98 -1.31 43.68
C LEU A 614 -13.16 -1.29 44.66
N ASN A 615 -12.99 -1.83 45.87
CA ASN A 615 -14.02 -1.75 46.91
C ASN A 615 -14.38 -0.30 47.23
N ARG A 616 -13.40 0.57 47.48
CA ARG A 616 -13.64 2.00 47.74
C ARG A 616 -14.41 2.69 46.61
N LEU A 617 -14.11 2.36 45.36
CA LEU A 617 -14.84 2.88 44.20
C LEU A 617 -16.26 2.33 44.13
N CYS A 618 -16.46 1.03 44.39
CA CYS A 618 -17.78 0.40 44.35
C CYS A 618 -18.68 0.80 45.53
N ASP A 619 -18.10 1.28 46.64
CA ASP A 619 -18.83 1.76 47.81
C ASP A 619 -19.43 3.16 47.64
N ASP A 620 -19.13 3.87 46.55
CA ASP A 620 -19.83 5.10 46.17
C ASP A 620 -21.09 4.74 45.37
N PRO A 621 -22.31 5.06 45.86
CA PRO A 621 -23.57 4.64 45.24
C PRO A 621 -23.80 5.27 43.86
N ASN A 622 -23.07 6.33 43.52
CA ASN A 622 -23.13 6.96 42.20
C ASN A 622 -22.33 6.19 41.14
N ASN A 623 -21.45 5.28 41.56
CA ASN A 623 -20.61 4.49 40.66
C ASN A 623 -21.24 3.16 40.32
N LEU A 624 -21.08 2.78 39.05
CA LEU A 624 -21.25 1.43 38.57
C LEU A 624 -19.92 1.00 37.94
N VAL A 625 -19.18 0.13 38.63
CA VAL A 625 -17.84 -0.31 38.21
C VAL A 625 -17.94 -1.72 37.65
N PHE A 626 -17.40 -1.93 36.46
CA PHE A 626 -17.34 -3.23 35.79
C PHE A 626 -15.92 -3.56 35.34
N ILE A 627 -15.51 -4.79 35.60
CA ILE A 627 -14.39 -5.41 34.91
C ILE A 627 -14.91 -6.06 33.63
N VAL A 628 -14.36 -5.69 32.48
CA VAL A 628 -14.72 -6.27 31.18
C VAL A 628 -13.49 -7.00 30.64
N SER A 629 -13.45 -8.32 30.77
CA SER A 629 -12.25 -9.12 30.50
C SER A 629 -12.54 -10.27 29.53
N GLY A 630 -11.51 -10.65 28.77
CA GLY A 630 -11.52 -11.89 27.97
C GLY A 630 -11.39 -13.16 28.81
N ARG A 631 -11.07 -13.07 30.11
CA ARG A 631 -10.90 -14.24 31.00
C ARG A 631 -12.21 -14.95 31.31
N GLY A 632 -12.10 -16.23 31.66
CA GLY A 632 -13.23 -17.04 32.13
C GLY A 632 -13.83 -16.54 33.45
N LYS A 633 -15.10 -16.90 33.69
CA LYS A 633 -15.88 -16.43 34.85
C LYS A 633 -15.38 -16.95 36.21
N ASP A 634 -14.78 -18.16 36.26
CA ASP A 634 -14.37 -18.78 37.52
C ASP A 634 -13.13 -18.13 38.15
N PRO A 635 -12.02 -17.89 37.41
CA PRO A 635 -10.88 -17.13 37.94
C PRO A 635 -11.29 -15.74 38.41
N LEU A 636 -12.08 -15.02 37.62
CA LEU A 636 -12.55 -13.68 37.96
C LEU A 636 -13.45 -13.69 39.21
N SER A 637 -14.33 -14.69 39.33
CA SER A 637 -15.17 -14.86 40.53
C SER A 637 -14.34 -15.07 41.79
N LYS A 638 -13.28 -15.87 41.69
CA LYS A 638 -12.40 -16.18 42.82
C LYS A 638 -11.55 -14.98 43.22
N TRP A 639 -10.99 -14.27 42.25
CA TRP A 639 -10.08 -13.15 42.49
C TRP A 639 -10.77 -11.92 43.05
N PHE A 640 -11.98 -11.62 42.55
CA PHE A 640 -12.76 -10.45 42.96
C PHE A 640 -13.91 -10.80 43.92
N GLY A 641 -13.89 -11.98 44.53
CA GLY A 641 -14.95 -12.42 45.45
C GLY A 641 -15.10 -11.54 46.70
N SER A 642 -14.03 -10.85 47.09
CA SER A 642 -14.03 -9.85 48.18
C SER A 642 -14.59 -8.49 47.77
N CYS A 643 -14.89 -8.26 46.49
CA CYS A 643 -15.49 -7.03 45.99
C CYS A 643 -17.01 -7.18 45.83
N ALA A 644 -17.76 -6.89 46.90
CA ALA A 644 -19.19 -7.22 46.96
C ALA A 644 -20.02 -6.57 45.84
N ASN A 645 -19.76 -5.29 45.55
CA ASN A 645 -20.55 -4.46 44.62
C ASN A 645 -19.95 -4.35 43.21
N LEU A 646 -18.92 -5.15 42.89
CA LEU A 646 -18.23 -5.08 41.60
C LEU A 646 -18.97 -5.90 40.53
N GLY A 647 -19.25 -5.27 39.39
CA GLY A 647 -19.73 -5.94 38.20
C GLY A 647 -18.60 -6.64 37.44
N ILE A 648 -18.86 -7.80 36.87
CA ILE A 648 -17.89 -8.56 36.07
C ILE A 648 -18.54 -9.00 34.77
N SER A 649 -17.91 -8.70 33.65
CA SER A 649 -18.23 -9.23 32.35
C SER A 649 -17.06 -10.08 31.86
N ALA A 650 -17.28 -11.39 31.78
CA ALA A 650 -16.30 -12.41 31.46
C ALA A 650 -16.47 -12.90 30.01
N GLU A 651 -15.39 -13.45 29.45
CA GLU A 651 -15.34 -13.97 28.07
C GLU A 651 -15.87 -12.96 27.05
N HIS A 652 -15.32 -11.73 27.10
CA HIS A 652 -15.65 -10.63 26.19
C HIS A 652 -17.14 -10.22 26.19
N GLY A 653 -17.89 -10.56 27.24
CA GLY A 653 -19.30 -10.19 27.36
C GLY A 653 -20.28 -11.34 27.24
N TYR A 654 -19.82 -12.57 27.09
CA TYR A 654 -20.71 -13.73 27.05
C TYR A 654 -21.41 -13.95 28.40
N PHE A 655 -20.69 -13.75 29.51
CA PHE A 655 -21.24 -13.83 30.85
C PHE A 655 -21.13 -12.48 31.56
N THR A 656 -22.21 -12.02 32.17
CA THR A 656 -22.22 -10.78 32.96
C THR A 656 -22.80 -11.04 34.33
N ARG A 657 -22.17 -10.51 35.37
CA ARG A 657 -22.64 -10.58 36.76
C ARG A 657 -22.58 -9.19 37.38
N TRP A 658 -23.69 -8.78 37.99
CA TRP A 658 -23.84 -7.40 38.50
C TRP A 658 -23.19 -7.14 39.85
N ASN A 659 -23.10 -8.14 40.73
CA ASN A 659 -22.43 -8.08 42.04
C ASN A 659 -22.13 -9.51 42.54
N CYS A 660 -21.43 -9.67 43.66
CA CYS A 660 -21.01 -10.98 44.17
C CYS A 660 -22.17 -11.95 44.47
N ASN A 661 -23.36 -11.41 44.77
CA ASN A 661 -24.55 -12.17 45.16
C ASN A 661 -25.53 -12.39 44.00
N SER A 662 -25.29 -11.76 42.84
CA SER A 662 -26.14 -11.89 41.66
C SER A 662 -25.79 -13.15 40.87
N PRO A 663 -26.78 -13.81 40.23
CA PRO A 663 -26.48 -14.89 39.30
C PRO A 663 -25.70 -14.35 38.08
N TRP A 664 -24.97 -15.24 37.42
CA TRP A 664 -24.41 -14.96 36.10
C TRP A 664 -25.54 -14.93 35.06
N GLU A 665 -25.61 -13.82 34.33
CA GLU A 665 -26.45 -13.65 33.15
C GLU A 665 -25.66 -14.03 31.91
N THR A 666 -26.25 -14.87 31.07
CA THR A 666 -25.66 -15.28 29.78
C THR A 666 -26.22 -14.40 28.68
N SER A 667 -25.40 -14.06 27.69
CA SER A 667 -25.84 -13.38 26.48
C SER A 667 -27.06 -14.07 25.84
N GLU A 668 -28.04 -13.30 25.37
CA GLU A 668 -29.31 -13.79 24.80
C GLU A 668 -29.15 -14.56 23.46
N LEU A 669 -27.94 -14.61 22.92
CA LEU A 669 -27.65 -15.33 21.68
C LEU A 669 -27.53 -16.83 21.98
N PRO A 670 -28.39 -17.70 21.40
CA PRO A 670 -28.19 -19.14 21.47
C PRO A 670 -26.95 -19.51 20.65
N VAL A 671 -25.81 -19.64 21.32
CA VAL A 671 -24.57 -20.10 20.69
C VAL A 671 -24.55 -21.62 20.75
N ASP A 672 -24.75 -22.27 19.60
CA ASP A 672 -24.43 -23.69 19.47
C ASP A 672 -22.91 -23.86 19.64
N LEU A 673 -22.47 -24.54 20.69
CA LEU A 673 -21.05 -24.80 20.96
C LEU A 673 -20.52 -26.01 20.17
N SER A 674 -21.30 -26.58 19.24
CA SER A 674 -20.89 -27.71 18.40
C SER A 674 -19.63 -27.41 17.56
N TRP A 675 -19.41 -26.14 17.18
CA TRP A 675 -18.21 -25.69 16.47
C TRP A 675 -16.90 -26.01 17.22
N LYS A 676 -16.92 -26.12 18.56
CA LYS A 676 -15.74 -26.50 19.34
C LYS A 676 -15.25 -27.90 18.99
N LYS A 677 -16.16 -28.79 18.57
CA LYS A 677 -15.81 -30.14 18.10
C LYS A 677 -15.05 -30.11 16.76
N ILE A 678 -15.22 -29.05 15.97
CA ILE A 678 -14.51 -28.81 14.71
C ILE A 678 -13.18 -28.09 14.97
N ALA A 679 -13.20 -27.05 15.82
CA ALA A 679 -12.02 -26.23 16.11
C ALA A 679 -10.95 -26.97 16.93
N LYS A 680 -11.36 -27.78 17.93
CA LYS A 680 -10.44 -28.45 18.86
C LYS A 680 -9.44 -29.40 18.20
N PRO A 681 -9.84 -30.29 17.26
CA PRO A 681 -8.88 -31.11 16.52
C PRO A 681 -7.86 -30.28 15.74
N VAL A 682 -8.29 -29.18 15.14
CA VAL A 682 -7.40 -28.27 14.40
C VAL A 682 -6.40 -27.62 15.35
N MET A 683 -6.87 -26.98 16.43
CA MET A 683 -5.99 -26.36 17.42
C MET A 683 -5.02 -27.38 18.05
N ASN A 684 -5.46 -28.61 18.35
CA ASN A 684 -4.59 -29.66 18.88
C ASN A 684 -3.44 -29.99 17.94
N HIS A 685 -3.69 -30.07 16.63
CA HIS A 685 -2.64 -30.30 15.64
C HIS A 685 -1.54 -29.22 15.70
N TYR A 686 -1.93 -27.95 15.79
CA TYR A 686 -0.98 -26.84 15.91
C TYR A 686 -0.29 -26.79 17.28
N MET A 687 -0.99 -27.18 18.34
CA MET A 687 -0.40 -27.31 19.68
C MET A 687 0.71 -28.38 19.70
N GLU A 688 0.44 -29.56 19.14
CA GLU A 688 1.43 -30.65 19.04
C GLU A 688 2.62 -30.29 18.14
N ALA A 689 2.39 -29.47 17.10
CA ALA A 689 3.43 -29.05 16.16
C ALA A 689 4.25 -27.83 16.64
N THR A 690 3.90 -27.22 17.78
CA THR A 690 4.50 -25.97 18.25
C THR A 690 4.88 -26.06 19.72
N ASP A 691 6.17 -26.33 19.98
CA ASP A 691 6.73 -26.34 21.32
C ASP A 691 6.48 -25.01 22.05
N GLY A 692 6.06 -25.07 23.32
CA GLY A 692 5.72 -23.87 24.11
C GLY A 692 4.35 -23.28 23.81
N SER A 693 3.50 -23.97 23.03
CA SER A 693 2.10 -23.59 22.84
C SER A 693 1.15 -24.47 23.66
N PHE A 694 -0.02 -23.92 23.99
CA PHE A 694 -1.08 -24.65 24.69
C PHE A 694 -2.47 -24.10 24.34
N ILE A 695 -3.50 -24.89 24.62
CA ILE A 695 -4.90 -24.51 24.39
C ILE A 695 -5.58 -24.24 25.73
N GLU A 696 -6.26 -23.10 25.82
CA GLU A 696 -7.19 -22.75 26.88
C GLU A 696 -8.62 -22.91 26.36
N GLU A 697 -9.34 -23.90 26.89
CA GLU A 697 -10.76 -24.13 26.58
C GLU A 697 -11.63 -23.38 27.60
N LYS A 698 -12.28 -22.31 27.16
CA LYS A 698 -13.25 -21.53 27.95
C LYS A 698 -14.66 -22.10 27.77
N GLU A 699 -15.68 -21.58 28.43
CA GLU A 699 -17.05 -22.07 28.24
C GLU A 699 -17.64 -21.67 26.88
N SER A 700 -17.43 -20.41 26.46
CA SER A 700 -17.95 -19.89 25.19
C SER A 700 -16.90 -19.74 24.10
N ALA A 701 -15.60 -19.78 24.44
CA ALA A 701 -14.50 -19.56 23.49
C ALA A 701 -13.41 -20.65 23.57
N MET A 702 -12.48 -20.63 22.61
CA MET A 702 -11.25 -21.43 22.64
C MET A 702 -10.06 -20.55 22.26
N VAL A 703 -8.97 -20.62 23.03
CA VAL A 703 -7.76 -19.82 22.78
C VAL A 703 -6.56 -20.74 22.63
N TRP A 704 -5.79 -20.56 21.57
CA TRP A 704 -4.46 -21.14 21.42
C TRP A 704 -3.41 -20.09 21.77
N HIS A 705 -2.55 -20.40 22.73
CA HIS A 705 -1.50 -19.53 23.24
C HIS A 705 -0.14 -19.95 22.70
N HIS A 706 0.69 -19.00 22.31
CA HIS A 706 2.03 -19.28 21.78
C HIS A 706 3.12 -18.31 22.30
N HIS A 707 2.91 -17.74 23.48
CA HIS A 707 3.85 -16.78 24.07
C HIS A 707 5.16 -17.42 24.53
N GLU A 708 5.16 -18.71 24.89
CA GLU A 708 6.39 -19.45 25.25
C GLU A 708 7.04 -20.16 24.06
N ALA A 709 6.42 -20.12 22.89
CA ALA A 709 6.99 -20.65 21.65
C ALA A 709 8.08 -19.70 21.11
N ASP A 710 8.94 -20.21 20.22
CA ASP A 710 9.87 -19.36 19.47
C ASP A 710 9.07 -18.22 18.79
N PRO A 711 9.41 -16.93 18.98
CA PRO A 711 8.56 -15.83 18.51
C PRO A 711 8.29 -15.84 17.00
N SER A 712 9.27 -16.29 16.21
CA SER A 712 9.14 -16.32 14.75
C SER A 712 8.29 -17.51 14.33
N PHE A 713 8.56 -18.69 14.88
CA PHE A 713 7.83 -19.92 14.57
C PHE A 713 6.40 -19.90 15.12
N GLY A 714 6.20 -19.47 16.37
CA GLY A 714 4.89 -19.32 17.00
C GLY A 714 4.01 -18.31 16.27
N SER A 715 4.56 -17.17 15.84
CA SER A 715 3.83 -16.20 15.00
C SER A 715 3.45 -16.78 13.63
N TRP A 716 4.33 -17.61 13.04
CA TRP A 716 4.04 -18.29 11.78
C TRP A 716 2.93 -19.34 11.94
N GLN A 717 3.00 -20.19 12.97
CA GLN A 717 1.99 -21.18 13.31
C GLN A 717 0.64 -20.55 13.67
N ALA A 718 0.65 -19.44 14.43
CA ALA A 718 -0.55 -18.67 14.74
C ALA A 718 -1.29 -18.23 13.47
N LYS A 719 -0.52 -17.85 12.44
CA LYS A 719 -1.10 -17.39 11.19
C LYS A 719 -1.68 -18.54 10.36
N GLU A 720 -0.98 -19.66 10.27
CA GLU A 720 -1.52 -20.86 9.58
C GLU A 720 -2.73 -21.44 10.34
N LEU A 721 -2.72 -21.38 11.67
CA LEU A 721 -3.86 -21.76 12.51
C LEU A 721 -5.06 -20.86 12.25
N LEU A 722 -4.86 -19.53 12.16
CA LEU A 722 -5.92 -18.57 11.81
C LEU A 722 -6.55 -18.92 10.46
N ASP A 723 -5.72 -19.05 9.41
CA ASP A 723 -6.19 -19.34 8.05
C ASP A 723 -6.94 -20.69 7.98
N HIS A 724 -6.45 -21.72 8.71
CA HIS A 724 -7.10 -23.03 8.79
C HIS A 724 -8.44 -22.96 9.53
N LEU A 725 -8.49 -22.30 10.69
CA LEU A 725 -9.72 -22.14 11.47
C LEU A 725 -10.78 -21.33 10.71
N GLU A 726 -10.41 -20.23 10.05
CA GLU A 726 -11.33 -19.45 9.21
C GLU A 726 -11.93 -20.30 8.09
N GLY A 727 -11.12 -21.15 7.45
CA GLY A 727 -11.57 -22.05 6.40
C GLY A 727 -12.55 -23.13 6.87
N VAL A 728 -12.29 -23.77 8.01
CA VAL A 728 -13.16 -24.86 8.52
C VAL A 728 -14.39 -24.34 9.27
N LEU A 729 -14.32 -23.13 9.83
CA LEU A 729 -15.42 -22.50 10.59
C LEU A 729 -16.22 -21.48 9.75
N THR A 730 -16.01 -21.40 8.43
CA THR A 730 -16.65 -20.40 7.55
C THR A 730 -18.19 -20.38 7.67
N ASN A 731 -18.83 -21.53 7.94
CA ASN A 731 -20.29 -21.66 8.05
C ASN A 731 -20.80 -21.69 9.50
N GLU A 732 -19.91 -21.56 10.48
CA GLU A 732 -20.25 -21.58 11.89
C GLU A 732 -20.43 -20.13 12.41
N PRO A 733 -21.31 -19.89 13.41
CA PRO A 733 -21.58 -18.54 13.94
C PRO A 733 -20.47 -18.09 14.90
N VAL A 734 -19.23 -18.10 14.43
CA VAL A 734 -18.02 -17.78 15.21
C VAL A 734 -17.09 -16.85 14.42
N VAL A 735 -16.22 -16.16 15.16
CA VAL A 735 -15.20 -15.28 14.60
C VAL A 735 -13.86 -15.74 15.15
N VAL A 736 -12.93 -16.03 14.24
CA VAL A 736 -11.53 -16.30 14.59
C VAL A 736 -10.79 -14.97 14.62
N LYS A 737 -10.05 -14.72 15.70
CA LYS A 737 -9.26 -13.50 15.89
C LYS A 737 -7.85 -13.88 16.26
N ARG A 738 -6.89 -13.09 15.76
CA ARG A 738 -5.49 -13.20 16.16
C ARG A 738 -5.12 -12.04 17.08
N GLY A 739 -4.52 -12.36 18.22
CA GLY A 739 -3.88 -11.41 19.12
C GLY A 739 -2.36 -11.46 19.01
N GLN A 740 -1.67 -10.72 19.88
CA GLN A 740 -0.20 -10.62 19.85
C GLN A 740 0.50 -11.97 20.06
N HIS A 741 -0.07 -12.82 20.94
CA HIS A 741 0.47 -14.14 21.28
C HIS A 741 -0.59 -15.24 21.31
N ILE A 742 -1.74 -15.00 20.69
CA ILE A 742 -2.90 -15.89 20.75
C ILE A 742 -3.64 -15.98 19.42
N VAL A 743 -4.34 -17.08 19.21
CA VAL A 743 -5.43 -17.22 18.25
C VAL A 743 -6.68 -17.63 19.03
N GLU A 744 -7.73 -16.84 18.97
CA GLU A 744 -8.96 -17.05 19.73
C GLU A 744 -10.16 -17.22 18.79
N VAL A 745 -10.99 -18.23 19.05
CA VAL A 745 -12.29 -18.43 18.40
C VAL A 745 -13.36 -18.03 19.39
N ASN A 746 -14.14 -17.00 19.03
CA ASN A 746 -15.21 -16.44 19.83
C ASN A 746 -16.56 -16.56 19.11
N PRO A 747 -17.69 -16.67 19.82
CA PRO A 747 -19.00 -16.62 19.20
C PRO A 747 -19.26 -15.29 18.49
N GLN A 748 -19.93 -15.34 17.35
CA GLN A 748 -20.33 -14.14 16.63
C GLN A 748 -21.36 -13.34 17.45
N GLY A 749 -21.17 -12.02 17.52
CA GLY A 749 -22.06 -11.13 18.29
C GLY A 749 -21.66 -10.93 19.75
N VAL A 750 -20.61 -11.59 20.23
CA VAL A 750 -20.00 -11.33 21.55
C VAL A 750 -18.76 -10.45 21.36
N SER A 751 -18.76 -9.28 21.99
CA SER A 751 -17.60 -8.40 22.05
C SER A 751 -17.69 -7.45 23.24
N LYS A 752 -16.54 -6.96 23.72
CA LYS A 752 -16.48 -5.97 24.79
C LYS A 752 -17.29 -4.71 24.43
N GLY A 753 -17.34 -4.33 23.15
CA GLY A 753 -18.21 -3.25 22.66
C GLY A 753 -19.70 -3.49 22.91
N LYS A 754 -20.21 -4.71 22.74
CA LYS A 754 -21.61 -5.06 23.03
C LYS A 754 -21.94 -4.99 24.51
N VAL A 755 -20.97 -5.28 25.39
CA VAL A 755 -21.11 -5.08 26.84
C VAL A 755 -21.39 -3.61 27.15
N VAL A 756 -20.67 -2.69 26.50
CA VAL A 756 -20.90 -1.24 26.68
C VAL A 756 -22.33 -0.86 26.30
N GLU A 757 -22.80 -1.31 25.12
CA GLU A 757 -24.18 -1.04 24.65
C GLU A 757 -25.22 -1.56 25.64
N HIS A 758 -25.03 -2.81 26.11
CA HIS A 758 -25.93 -3.47 27.05
C HIS A 758 -25.96 -2.75 28.40
N LEU A 759 -24.80 -2.43 28.99
CA LEU A 759 -24.73 -1.74 30.29
C LEU A 759 -25.36 -0.35 30.23
N ILE A 760 -25.12 0.42 29.17
CA ILE A 760 -25.76 1.74 28.97
C ILE A 760 -27.28 1.60 28.83
N ALA A 761 -27.76 0.61 28.07
CA ALA A 761 -29.18 0.34 27.90
C ALA A 761 -29.85 -0.08 29.23
N THR A 762 -29.19 -0.94 30.01
CA THR A 762 -29.72 -1.41 31.29
C THR A 762 -29.75 -0.29 32.33
N MET A 763 -28.73 0.58 32.41
CA MET A 763 -28.77 1.76 33.28
C MET A 763 -29.94 2.69 32.93
N ARG A 764 -30.19 2.91 31.63
CA ARG A 764 -31.33 3.70 31.15
C ARG A 764 -32.67 3.10 31.59
N ASN A 765 -32.83 1.79 31.47
CA ASN A 765 -34.10 1.11 31.75
C ASN A 765 -34.37 0.93 33.25
N SER A 766 -33.35 0.66 34.06
CA SER A 766 -33.48 0.35 35.50
C SER A 766 -33.47 1.59 36.40
N LYS A 767 -32.64 2.60 36.10
CA LYS A 767 -32.50 3.82 36.93
C LYS A 767 -33.18 5.05 36.31
N GLY A 768 -33.76 4.93 35.12
CA GLY A 768 -34.42 6.04 34.40
C GLY A 768 -33.47 7.16 33.94
N LYS A 769 -32.16 7.01 34.14
CA LYS A 769 -31.11 7.98 33.79
C LYS A 769 -29.98 7.29 33.03
N ARG A 770 -29.48 7.95 31.97
CA ARG A 770 -28.25 7.54 31.28
C ARG A 770 -27.02 7.92 32.12
N PRO A 771 -25.87 7.26 31.95
CA PRO A 771 -24.64 7.69 32.62
C PRO A 771 -24.29 9.12 32.18
N ASP A 772 -24.05 9.99 33.16
CA ASP A 772 -23.54 11.37 32.96
C ASP A 772 -22.01 11.42 33.04
N PHE A 773 -21.37 10.30 33.42
CA PHE A 773 -19.94 10.06 33.35
C PHE A 773 -19.66 8.64 32.84
N LEU A 774 -18.74 8.51 31.88
CA LEU A 774 -18.29 7.22 31.35
C LEU A 774 -16.77 7.17 31.29
N LEU A 775 -16.16 6.27 32.06
CA LEU A 775 -14.74 5.95 31.98
C LEU A 775 -14.58 4.55 31.40
N CYS A 776 -13.77 4.40 30.36
CA CYS A 776 -13.43 3.11 29.77
C CYS A 776 -11.92 3.05 29.56
N ILE A 777 -11.28 2.02 30.11
CA ILE A 777 -9.83 1.82 30.01
C ILE A 777 -9.55 0.42 29.47
N GLY A 778 -8.68 0.37 28.47
CA GLY A 778 -8.21 -0.87 27.87
C GLY A 778 -6.83 -0.70 27.24
N ASP A 779 -6.21 -1.78 26.81
CA ASP A 779 -4.88 -1.78 26.21
C ASP A 779 -4.82 -2.57 24.91
N ASP A 780 -5.70 -3.53 24.65
CA ASP A 780 -5.51 -4.41 23.51
C ASP A 780 -6.47 -4.12 22.35
N ARG A 781 -6.39 -4.96 21.31
CA ARG A 781 -7.24 -4.85 20.12
C ARG A 781 -8.72 -5.08 20.43
N SER A 782 -9.05 -5.90 21.43
CA SER A 782 -10.44 -6.19 21.82
C SER A 782 -11.09 -4.98 22.50
N ASP A 783 -10.29 -4.15 23.17
CA ASP A 783 -10.77 -2.93 23.84
C ASP A 783 -11.16 -1.82 22.86
N GLU A 784 -10.61 -1.84 21.64
CA GLU A 784 -11.02 -0.93 20.57
C GLU A 784 -12.51 -1.07 20.21
N ASP A 785 -13.12 -2.24 20.45
CA ASP A 785 -14.56 -2.44 20.28
C ASP A 785 -15.37 -1.66 21.34
N MET A 786 -14.83 -1.52 22.56
CA MET A 786 -15.43 -0.66 23.59
C MET A 786 -15.37 0.81 23.17
N PHE A 787 -14.20 1.27 22.76
CA PHE A 787 -14.03 2.67 22.35
C PHE A 787 -14.91 3.03 21.14
N ASP A 788 -15.00 2.14 20.14
CA ASP A 788 -15.84 2.33 18.97
C ASP A 788 -17.34 2.42 19.30
N SER A 789 -17.83 1.55 20.19
CA SER A 789 -19.21 1.57 20.66
C SER A 789 -19.56 2.89 21.36
N ILE A 790 -18.65 3.37 22.21
CA ILE A 790 -18.77 4.65 22.91
C ILE A 790 -18.88 5.82 21.92
N VAL A 791 -18.01 5.86 20.91
CA VAL A 791 -18.01 6.92 19.89
C VAL A 791 -19.31 6.90 19.07
N LYS A 792 -19.76 5.73 18.60
CA LYS A 792 -21.01 5.59 17.84
C LYS A 792 -22.23 6.07 18.62
N HIS A 793 -22.27 5.86 19.93
CA HIS A 793 -23.37 6.33 20.78
C HIS A 793 -23.34 7.84 21.05
N GLN A 794 -22.21 8.53 20.85
CA GLN A 794 -22.15 10.00 20.91
C GLN A 794 -22.77 10.65 19.67
N ASP A 795 -22.57 10.09 18.47
CA ASP A 795 -23.01 10.69 17.20
C ASP A 795 -24.52 10.58 16.89
N VAL A 796 -25.23 9.63 17.52
CA VAL A 796 -26.61 9.27 17.16
C VAL A 796 -27.69 10.05 17.94
N SER A 797 -27.35 10.84 18.96
CA SER A 797 -28.36 11.60 19.72
C SER A 797 -27.82 12.90 20.35
N PRO A 798 -28.33 14.10 19.96
CA PRO A 798 -27.76 15.39 20.40
C PRO A 798 -28.08 15.86 21.84
N ILE A 799 -28.64 15.02 22.72
CA ILE A 799 -29.08 15.46 24.05
C ILE A 799 -28.54 14.53 25.15
N ALA A 800 -27.40 14.92 25.73
CA ALA A 800 -27.09 15.07 27.17
C ALA A 800 -25.57 14.90 27.41
N PHE A 801 -24.99 15.87 28.12
CA PHE A 801 -23.58 16.06 28.46
C PHE A 801 -22.99 14.92 29.31
N ALA A 802 -22.75 13.74 28.73
CA ALA A 802 -21.94 12.72 29.40
C ALA A 802 -20.45 13.08 29.27
N GLU A 803 -19.77 13.20 30.40
CA GLU A 803 -18.31 13.34 30.43
C GLU A 803 -17.68 11.99 30.11
N VAL A 804 -17.15 11.85 28.90
CA VAL A 804 -16.63 10.56 28.39
C VAL A 804 -15.10 10.56 28.33
N PHE A 805 -14.54 9.54 28.98
CA PHE A 805 -13.12 9.26 29.09
C PHE A 805 -12.83 7.84 28.57
N ALA A 806 -12.72 7.69 27.25
CA ALA A 806 -12.16 6.48 26.65
C ALA A 806 -10.64 6.59 26.61
N CYS A 807 -9.93 5.65 27.24
CA CYS A 807 -8.50 5.72 27.49
C CYS A 807 -7.79 4.41 27.09
N THR A 808 -6.73 4.50 26.30
CA THR A 808 -5.85 3.35 26.03
C THR A 808 -4.63 3.35 26.96
N VAL A 809 -4.07 2.18 27.28
CA VAL A 809 -2.78 2.07 27.99
C VAL A 809 -1.63 2.03 26.98
N GLY A 810 -0.66 2.91 27.18
CA GLY A 810 0.47 3.16 26.28
C GLY A 810 0.16 4.20 25.20
N GLN A 811 1.21 4.86 24.71
CA GLN A 811 1.09 5.85 23.63
C GLN A 811 1.04 5.15 22.27
N LYS A 812 -0.14 4.64 21.89
CA LYS A 812 -0.35 3.89 20.64
C LYS A 812 -1.59 4.34 19.86
N PRO A 813 -1.68 4.04 18.55
CA PRO A 813 -2.89 4.25 17.77
C PRO A 813 -4.08 3.53 18.42
N SER A 814 -5.14 4.30 18.68
CA SER A 814 -6.35 3.82 19.31
C SER A 814 -7.51 4.74 18.92
N LYS A 815 -8.74 4.23 18.96
CA LYS A 815 -9.98 5.02 18.90
C LYS A 815 -10.24 5.77 20.20
N ALA A 816 -9.51 5.46 21.28
CA ALA A 816 -9.56 6.19 22.54
C ALA A 816 -9.08 7.64 22.35
N LYS A 817 -9.74 8.56 23.06
CA LYS A 817 -9.35 9.99 23.07
C LYS A 817 -8.19 10.26 24.02
N TYR A 818 -7.98 9.40 25.01
CA TYR A 818 -6.97 9.59 26.04
C TYR A 818 -5.98 8.42 26.09
N TYR A 819 -4.82 8.66 26.70
CA TYR A 819 -3.91 7.58 27.09
C TYR A 819 -3.38 7.73 28.52
N LEU A 820 -2.99 6.60 29.09
CA LEU A 820 -2.17 6.48 30.30
C LEU A 820 -0.88 5.77 29.93
N ASP A 821 0.26 6.12 30.52
CA ASP A 821 1.55 5.63 30.04
C ASP A 821 1.72 4.12 30.21
N ASP A 822 1.24 3.59 31.34
CA ASP A 822 1.44 2.20 31.77
C ASP A 822 0.38 1.78 32.80
N THR A 823 0.41 0.50 33.18
CA THR A 823 -0.45 -0.10 34.21
C THR A 823 -0.36 0.63 35.58
N PRO A 824 0.83 0.97 36.12
CA PRO A 824 0.93 1.78 37.34
C PRO A 824 0.19 3.13 37.29
N MET A 825 0.20 3.81 36.14
CA MET A 825 -0.56 5.05 35.95
C MET A 825 -2.07 4.81 35.98
N VAL A 826 -2.57 3.67 35.50
CA VAL A 826 -3.99 3.27 35.65
C VAL A 826 -4.36 3.16 37.12
N ILE A 827 -3.55 2.46 37.92
CA ILE A 827 -3.77 2.32 39.37
C ILE A 827 -3.75 3.68 40.07
N THR A 828 -2.81 4.55 39.69
CA THR A 828 -2.69 5.90 40.25
C THR A 828 -3.91 6.76 39.93
N MET A 829 -4.45 6.65 38.71
CA MET A 829 -5.66 7.35 38.31
C MET A 829 -6.89 6.85 39.09
N LEU A 830 -7.03 5.53 39.25
CA LEU A 830 -8.10 4.96 40.08
C LEU A 830 -8.01 5.44 41.54
N LYS A 831 -6.79 5.59 42.10
CA LYS A 831 -6.58 6.19 43.43
C LYS A 831 -7.06 7.64 43.51
N TRP A 832 -6.91 8.44 42.44
CA TRP A 832 -7.45 9.80 42.40
C TRP A 832 -8.98 9.81 42.48
N LEU A 833 -9.65 8.90 41.77
CA LEU A 833 -11.11 8.77 41.79
C LEU A 833 -11.62 8.28 43.14
N ALA A 834 -11.00 7.23 43.72
CA ALA A 834 -11.39 6.72 45.04
C ALA A 834 -11.25 7.79 46.13
N SER A 835 -10.17 8.57 46.08
CA SER A 835 -9.97 9.69 47.02
C SER A 835 -10.97 10.84 46.81
N ALA A 836 -11.54 10.98 45.61
CA ALA A 836 -12.60 11.94 45.33
C ALA A 836 -13.95 11.45 45.87
N SER A 837 -14.25 10.15 45.77
CA SER A 837 -15.45 9.52 46.35
C SER A 837 -15.50 9.60 47.88
N ASP A 838 -14.37 9.42 48.56
CA ASP A 838 -14.33 9.50 50.02
C ASP A 838 -14.64 10.91 50.54
N ARG A 839 -14.16 11.95 49.85
CA ARG A 839 -14.43 13.35 50.24
C ARG A 839 -15.89 13.77 50.07
N THR A 840 -16.62 13.16 49.14
CA THR A 840 -18.08 13.38 49.00
C THR A 840 -18.84 12.80 50.19
N LYS A 841 -18.42 11.65 50.74
CA LYS A 841 -19.01 11.07 51.96
C LYS A 841 -18.82 11.95 53.19
N ASP A 842 -17.62 12.54 53.36
CA ASP A 842 -17.35 13.47 54.47
C ASP A 842 -18.22 14.75 54.41
N SER A 843 -18.48 15.26 53.20
CA SER A 843 -19.33 16.46 53.01
C SER A 843 -20.82 16.19 53.24
N GLU A 844 -21.32 15.00 52.90
CA GLU A 844 -22.70 14.59 53.18
C GLU A 844 -22.91 14.30 54.68
N GLN A 845 -21.92 13.69 55.35
CA GLN A 845 -21.96 13.45 56.80
C GLN A 845 -21.88 14.75 57.60
N GLN A 846 -21.06 15.74 57.20
CA GLN A 846 -21.02 17.06 57.85
C GLN A 846 -22.34 17.83 57.70
N ASN A 847 -23.01 17.75 56.55
CA ASN A 847 -24.32 18.37 56.36
C ASN A 847 -25.42 17.69 57.21
N MET A 848 -25.34 16.37 57.40
CA MET A 848 -26.24 15.61 58.29
C MET A 848 -26.04 15.95 59.77
N PHE A 849 -24.78 16.09 60.23
CA PHE A 849 -24.47 16.50 61.62
C PHE A 849 -24.95 17.92 61.93
N THR A 850 -24.90 18.82 60.94
CA THR A 850 -25.41 20.19 61.09
C THR A 850 -26.95 20.23 61.17
N PHE A 851 -27.63 19.31 60.48
CA PHE A 851 -29.09 19.15 60.56
C PHE A 851 -29.56 18.56 61.90
N GLN A 852 -28.83 17.58 62.46
CA GLN A 852 -29.18 17.00 63.77
C GLN A 852 -28.91 17.96 64.95
N GLN A 853 -27.89 18.82 64.88
CA GLN A 853 -27.68 19.86 65.90
C GLN A 853 -28.74 20.98 65.84
N GLY A 854 -29.39 21.19 64.69
CA GLY A 854 -30.50 22.14 64.54
C GLY A 854 -31.82 21.69 65.18
N GLN A 855 -32.02 20.38 65.41
CA GLN A 855 -33.25 19.84 66.00
C GLN A 855 -33.23 19.70 67.53
N CYS A 856 -32.06 19.73 68.19
CA CYS A 856 -31.95 19.63 69.66
C CYS A 856 -32.01 20.99 70.40
N ARG A 857 -32.35 22.11 69.74
CA ARG A 857 -32.38 23.46 70.35
C ARG A 857 -33.77 24.07 70.56
N ASN A 858 -34.86 23.34 70.32
CA ASN A 858 -36.23 23.87 70.37
C ASN A 858 -37.15 23.18 71.41
N GLU A 859 -36.63 22.80 72.57
CA GLU A 859 -37.49 22.53 73.74
C GLU A 859 -36.89 23.25 74.95
N ILE A 860 -37.75 23.97 75.69
CA ILE A 860 -37.51 24.89 76.83
C ILE A 860 -37.61 26.37 76.42
N ILE A 861 -38.84 26.92 76.47
CA ILE A 861 -39.28 28.09 77.27
C ILE A 861 -40.70 28.49 76.81
N ASP A 862 -41.67 28.43 77.72
CA ASP A 862 -42.73 29.44 77.91
C ASP A 862 -43.59 29.10 79.14
N PRO A 863 -44.23 30.06 79.84
CA PRO A 863 -43.93 31.49 79.98
C PRO A 863 -43.47 31.90 81.40
#